data_AF-V9CY87-F1
#
_entry.id   AF-V9CY87-F1
#
_cell.length_a   1.000
_cell.length_b   1.000
_cell.length_c   1.000
_cell.angle_alpha   90.00
_cell.angle_beta   90.00
_cell.angle_gamma   90.00
#
_symmetry.space_group_name_H-M   'P 1'
#
loop_
_entity.id
_entity.type
_entity.pdbx_description
1 polymer ?
#
loop_
_entity_poly.entity_id
_entity_poly.type
_entity_poly.pdbx_seq_one_letter_code
_entity_poly.pdbx_strand_id
1 'polypeptide(L)'
;MVACFENLGQEATESGLQVRICFSSRRYPHITVDRCIELVLEGQEGHQQDLANYLHSELKIGKSQRCEKIKEELLRRTNGIFLWLVLVVRILQKEFDRGRVHALQTRLEEIPPGLDELFRDILTRDTRNADDLLVCLQWILFAKRPMKREELYFAILAGTEPQHLGPWDATEVTPTVMDRFILDCSKGLTALTRTKNQTVQFIHESVRDYLLKGNGLAHIRQDLVANLSGSSHERLKLCCQNYLAIGIPELGLTDAPTPADLEGAEQQPGNESDDVGEIPFRDNEDNEDNKMSAVTSNQQSKQLRERLCLRYPFLDYAVNHVFDHAEAALVTGISQGVFIDQFDLAAWTSRNNVLQKYKTRRYSPSVTLWFIFAEKGLPALICQELSRVPHMDLRGERCICPLRAAIAHKNEAAIQAFLKPADRKRDARISTSSTASQDEQHSESVSLLLQGKAELFSSARNWSVFLWAVLRGEVGLTNDLLATGKVVVHYEAITLRNGITANLYQKDNDAHPTPSGLSLQILVDPFRASFHDLLPYAMQHGYQLLVRHLIWHYFAKYVDCLYLPPRSFASDEELKEKDWTLLLSWGFQYQVPGRVKYIVQHNPVSLGRLPDKAIYDFLLQYVTQRDFDTLQLVVTEANANTTFRRDVLRLLTCYEDPSPSIGAISRVLVDNGFELNGAQIKGDPLLLWASKGRQDDLVQLILERCSVDVNAPDSKGQTALSLAVISGSLTTMKMLLDAGADANRQD
;
A
#
# COMPACT_ATOMS: atom_id res chain seq x y z
N MET A 1 -8.87 -23.21 -5.93
CA MET A 1 -10.30 -23.01 -5.60
C MET A 1 -10.97 -24.34 -5.26
N VAL A 2 -11.01 -25.32 -6.16
CA VAL A 2 -11.68 -26.63 -5.93
C VAL A 2 -11.16 -27.36 -4.68
N ALA A 3 -9.84 -27.51 -4.54
CA ALA A 3 -9.23 -28.14 -3.36
C ALA A 3 -9.63 -27.51 -2.01
N CYS A 4 -9.90 -26.20 -1.98
CA CYS A 4 -10.35 -25.52 -0.76
C CYS A 4 -11.76 -25.97 -0.36
N PHE A 5 -12.66 -26.15 -1.34
CA PHE A 5 -14.01 -26.63 -1.09
C PHE A 5 -14.05 -28.12 -0.77
N GLU A 6 -13.12 -28.92 -1.32
CA GLU A 6 -12.96 -30.32 -0.92
C GLU A 6 -12.53 -30.44 0.54
N ASN A 7 -11.55 -29.64 0.97
CA ASN A 7 -11.14 -29.57 2.38
C ASN A 7 -12.30 -29.12 3.28
N LEU A 8 -13.06 -28.09 2.88
CA LEU A 8 -14.24 -27.64 3.61
C LEU A 8 -15.30 -28.73 3.75
N GLY A 9 -15.54 -29.50 2.68
CA GLY A 9 -16.45 -30.63 2.71
C GLY A 9 -16.01 -31.73 3.67
N GLN A 10 -14.70 -31.98 3.75
CA GLN A 10 -14.12 -32.92 4.70
C GLN A 10 -14.28 -32.44 6.15
N GLU A 11 -13.87 -31.21 6.47
CA GLU A 11 -14.00 -30.62 7.80
C GLU A 11 -15.45 -30.58 8.29
N ALA A 12 -16.39 -30.24 7.40
CA ALA A 12 -17.82 -30.25 7.70
C ALA A 12 -18.32 -31.66 8.06
N THR A 13 -17.87 -32.67 7.31
CA THR A 13 -18.22 -34.08 7.59
C THR A 13 -17.66 -34.53 8.94
N GLU A 14 -16.41 -34.18 9.25
CA GLU A 14 -15.76 -34.48 10.54
C GLU A 14 -16.46 -33.78 11.72
N SER A 15 -17.01 -32.58 11.48
CA SER A 15 -17.75 -31.80 12.48
C SER A 15 -19.24 -32.17 12.58
N GLY A 16 -19.72 -33.16 11.82
CA GLY A 16 -21.13 -33.56 11.79
C GLY A 16 -22.08 -32.55 11.14
N LEU A 17 -21.55 -31.62 10.34
CA LEU A 17 -22.31 -30.58 9.64
C LEU A 17 -22.61 -31.01 8.19
N GLN A 18 -23.84 -30.79 7.74
CA GLN A 18 -24.23 -31.07 6.36
C GLN A 18 -23.97 -29.86 5.45
N VAL A 19 -22.97 -29.96 4.57
CA VAL A 19 -22.68 -28.95 3.55
C VAL A 19 -22.93 -29.55 2.16
N ARG A 20 -23.67 -28.83 1.31
CA ARG A 20 -23.92 -29.22 -0.09
C ARG A 20 -23.35 -28.15 -1.01
N ILE A 21 -22.40 -28.55 -1.85
CA ILE A 21 -21.71 -27.65 -2.79
C ILE A 21 -22.05 -28.11 -4.20
N CYS A 22 -22.53 -27.20 -5.05
CA CYS A 22 -22.78 -27.47 -6.46
C CYS A 22 -21.75 -26.71 -7.30
N PHE A 23 -20.95 -27.45 -8.05
CA PHE A 23 -20.09 -26.88 -9.08
C PHE A 23 -20.80 -26.97 -10.43
N SER A 24 -20.80 -25.87 -11.18
CA SER A 24 -21.10 -25.90 -12.61
C SER A 24 -19.81 -25.58 -13.36
N SER A 25 -19.45 -26.44 -14.30
CA SER A 25 -18.23 -26.32 -15.09
C SER A 25 -18.48 -26.69 -16.54
N ARG A 26 -17.51 -26.40 -17.39
CA ARG A 26 -17.48 -26.84 -18.79
C ARG A 26 -16.68 -28.14 -18.89
N ARG A 27 -16.80 -28.84 -20.02
CA ARG A 27 -15.98 -30.03 -20.33
C ARG A 27 -14.46 -29.74 -20.30
N TYR A 28 -14.04 -28.50 -20.55
CA TYR A 28 -12.65 -28.08 -20.50
C TYR A 28 -12.46 -26.73 -19.77
N PRO A 29 -11.42 -26.57 -18.92
CA PRO A 29 -10.52 -27.64 -18.47
C PRO A 29 -11.28 -28.69 -17.67
N HIS A 30 -10.93 -29.97 -17.82
CA HIS A 30 -11.52 -31.03 -17.03
C HIS A 30 -11.09 -30.85 -15.57
N ILE A 31 -12.07 -30.79 -14.67
CA ILE A 31 -11.85 -30.61 -13.24
C ILE A 31 -12.22 -31.92 -12.57
N THR A 32 -11.22 -32.63 -12.06
CA THR A 32 -11.42 -33.83 -11.26
C THR A 32 -11.80 -33.42 -9.83
N VAL A 33 -12.87 -34.02 -9.29
CA VAL A 33 -13.34 -33.81 -7.91
C VAL A 33 -13.61 -35.20 -7.32
N ASP A 34 -12.87 -35.56 -6.27
CA ASP A 34 -12.78 -36.96 -5.81
C ASP A 34 -14.08 -37.49 -5.20
N ARG A 35 -14.91 -36.61 -4.64
CA ARG A 35 -16.18 -36.95 -3.97
C ARG A 35 -17.34 -36.11 -4.47
N CYS A 36 -17.68 -36.26 -5.75
CA CYS A 36 -18.80 -35.55 -6.35
C CYS A 36 -19.80 -36.47 -7.06
N ILE A 37 -21.02 -35.97 -7.22
CA ILE A 37 -21.99 -36.50 -8.19
C ILE A 37 -21.87 -35.63 -9.42
N GLU A 38 -21.40 -36.19 -10.52
CA GLU A 38 -21.29 -35.49 -11.79
C GLU A 38 -22.58 -35.62 -12.61
N LEU A 39 -23.13 -34.49 -13.06
CA LEU A 39 -24.27 -34.43 -13.94
C LEU A 39 -23.85 -33.79 -15.27
N VAL A 40 -23.67 -34.62 -16.30
CA VAL A 40 -23.40 -34.14 -17.66
C VAL A 40 -24.73 -33.78 -18.32
N LEU A 41 -25.04 -32.48 -18.38
CA LEU A 41 -26.31 -31.94 -18.89
C LEU A 41 -26.69 -32.49 -20.27
N GLU A 42 -25.72 -32.58 -21.19
CA GLU A 42 -25.94 -33.06 -22.56
C GLU A 42 -26.43 -34.52 -22.63
N GLY A 43 -26.16 -35.33 -21.60
CA GLY A 43 -26.57 -36.72 -21.50
C GLY A 43 -27.82 -36.95 -20.65
N GLN A 44 -28.43 -35.90 -20.09
CA GLN A 44 -29.62 -36.05 -19.25
C GLN A 44 -30.89 -36.23 -20.09
N GLU A 45 -31.81 -37.05 -19.58
CA GLU A 45 -33.15 -37.19 -20.15
C GLU A 45 -33.85 -35.83 -20.16
N GLY A 46 -34.41 -35.44 -21.30
CA GLY A 46 -35.08 -34.15 -21.49
C GLY A 46 -34.24 -33.07 -22.17
N HIS A 47 -32.91 -33.15 -22.21
CA HIS A 47 -32.07 -32.14 -22.90
C HIS A 47 -32.46 -31.96 -24.37
N GLN A 48 -32.71 -33.08 -25.07
CA GLN A 48 -33.18 -33.05 -26.46
C GLN A 48 -34.59 -32.46 -26.59
N GLN A 49 -35.45 -32.68 -25.59
CA GLN A 49 -36.79 -32.10 -25.54
C GLN A 49 -36.72 -30.59 -25.29
N ASP A 50 -35.79 -30.11 -24.46
CA ASP A 50 -35.57 -28.69 -24.20
C ASP A 50 -35.08 -27.96 -25.45
N LEU A 51 -34.17 -28.57 -26.23
CA LEU A 51 -33.77 -28.06 -27.54
C LEU A 51 -34.97 -27.95 -28.49
N ALA A 52 -35.81 -28.98 -28.54
CA ALA A 52 -37.03 -28.98 -29.35
C ALA A 52 -38.01 -27.89 -28.89
N ASN A 53 -38.24 -27.75 -27.58
CA ASN A 53 -39.12 -26.74 -27.00
C ASN A 53 -38.63 -25.32 -27.29
N TYR A 54 -37.33 -25.08 -27.13
CA TYR A 54 -36.71 -23.80 -27.48
C TYR A 54 -36.86 -23.49 -28.98
N LEU A 55 -36.58 -24.47 -29.85
CA LEU A 55 -36.72 -24.28 -31.29
C LEU A 55 -38.16 -23.92 -31.69
N HIS A 56 -39.15 -24.62 -31.13
CA HIS A 56 -40.55 -24.37 -31.45
C HIS A 56 -41.07 -23.03 -30.92
N SER A 57 -40.51 -22.54 -29.82
CA SER A 57 -40.90 -21.24 -29.23
C SER A 57 -40.23 -20.05 -29.91
N GLU A 58 -38.95 -20.19 -30.29
CA GLU A 58 -38.15 -19.07 -30.79
C GLU A 58 -38.12 -18.95 -32.33
N LEU A 59 -38.18 -20.06 -33.09
CA LEU A 59 -38.17 -20.01 -34.55
C LEU A 59 -39.58 -19.92 -35.14
N LYS A 60 -40.01 -18.70 -35.45
CA LYS A 60 -41.37 -18.34 -35.89
C LYS A 60 -41.50 -18.26 -37.42
N ILE A 61 -41.17 -19.34 -38.12
CA ILE A 61 -41.19 -19.42 -39.60
C ILE A 61 -42.49 -20.01 -40.19
N GLY A 62 -43.48 -20.30 -39.34
CA GLY A 62 -44.76 -20.93 -39.72
C GLY A 62 -44.74 -22.47 -39.66
N LYS A 63 -45.82 -23.10 -40.14
CA LYS A 63 -46.09 -24.56 -40.05
C LYS A 63 -46.14 -25.27 -41.41
N SER A 64 -45.58 -24.67 -42.46
CA SER A 64 -45.55 -25.33 -43.77
C SER A 64 -44.69 -26.60 -43.72
N GLN A 65 -44.96 -27.58 -44.58
CA GLN A 65 -44.17 -28.82 -44.66
C GLN A 65 -42.66 -28.54 -44.85
N ARG A 66 -42.32 -27.48 -45.57
CA ARG A 66 -40.93 -27.03 -45.75
C ARG A 66 -40.32 -26.53 -44.44
N CYS A 67 -41.07 -25.77 -43.66
CA CYS A 67 -40.62 -25.21 -42.38
C CYS A 67 -40.43 -26.29 -41.31
N GLU A 68 -41.30 -27.31 -41.28
CA GLU A 68 -41.13 -28.45 -40.36
C GLU A 68 -39.88 -29.27 -40.71
N LYS A 69 -39.61 -29.51 -42.00
CA LYS A 69 -38.35 -30.16 -42.43
C LYS A 69 -37.10 -29.38 -42.00
N ILE A 70 -37.15 -28.04 -42.05
CA ILE A 70 -36.05 -27.18 -41.59
C ILE A 70 -35.84 -27.35 -40.08
N LYS A 71 -36.91 -27.42 -39.28
CA LYS A 71 -36.81 -27.61 -37.82
C LYS A 71 -36.24 -28.99 -37.46
N GLU A 72 -36.68 -30.05 -38.14
CA GLU A 72 -36.17 -31.41 -37.94
C GLU A 72 -34.67 -31.49 -38.26
N GLU A 73 -34.24 -30.94 -39.41
CA GLU A 73 -32.83 -30.91 -39.81
C GLU A 73 -31.98 -30.06 -38.84
N LEU A 74 -32.52 -28.95 -38.35
CA LEU A 74 -31.83 -28.09 -37.39
C LEU A 74 -31.60 -28.80 -36.04
N LEU A 75 -32.59 -29.52 -35.52
CA LEU A 75 -32.43 -30.32 -34.30
C LEU A 75 -31.37 -31.40 -34.46
N ARG A 76 -31.33 -32.05 -35.63
CA ARG A 76 -30.31 -33.07 -35.95
C ARG A 76 -28.90 -32.47 -35.99
N ARG A 77 -28.72 -31.27 -36.55
CA ARG A 77 -27.41 -30.60 -36.65
C ARG A 77 -26.90 -30.00 -35.35
N THR A 78 -27.79 -29.69 -34.41
CA THR A 78 -27.42 -29.04 -33.14
C THR A 78 -26.41 -29.86 -32.32
N ASN A 79 -26.40 -31.19 -32.48
CA ASN A 79 -25.49 -32.12 -31.79
C ASN A 79 -25.37 -31.87 -30.27
N GLY A 80 -26.48 -31.49 -29.63
CA GLY A 80 -26.53 -31.18 -28.20
C GLY A 80 -26.04 -29.79 -27.78
N ILE A 81 -25.50 -28.97 -28.68
CA ILE A 81 -24.92 -27.65 -28.37
C ILE A 81 -26.00 -26.57 -28.39
N PHE A 82 -26.54 -26.23 -27.21
CA PHE A 82 -27.64 -25.26 -27.07
C PHE A 82 -27.30 -23.87 -27.66
N LEU A 83 -26.07 -23.38 -27.45
CA LEU A 83 -25.65 -22.08 -27.98
C LEU A 83 -25.64 -22.04 -29.52
N TRP A 84 -25.26 -23.14 -30.17
CA TRP A 84 -25.30 -23.23 -31.63
C TRP A 84 -26.73 -23.08 -32.12
N LEU A 85 -27.69 -23.79 -31.50
CA LEU A 85 -29.10 -23.65 -31.82
C LEU A 85 -29.60 -22.22 -31.64
N VAL A 86 -29.28 -21.57 -30.52
CA VAL A 86 -29.66 -20.17 -30.23
C VAL A 86 -29.18 -19.22 -31.34
N LEU A 87 -27.92 -19.38 -31.78
CA LEU A 87 -27.34 -18.55 -32.84
C LEU A 87 -27.98 -18.82 -34.20
N VAL A 88 -28.13 -20.09 -34.58
CA VAL A 88 -28.68 -20.47 -35.89
C VAL A 88 -30.15 -20.10 -36.01
N VAL A 89 -30.94 -20.28 -34.94
CA VAL A 89 -32.34 -19.82 -34.90
C VAL A 89 -32.42 -18.32 -35.20
N ARG A 90 -31.55 -17.50 -34.60
CA ARG A 90 -31.51 -16.05 -34.89
C ARG A 90 -31.15 -15.75 -36.34
N ILE A 91 -30.17 -16.47 -36.91
CA ILE A 91 -29.77 -16.31 -38.32
C ILE A 91 -30.94 -16.63 -39.25
N LEU A 92 -31.62 -17.75 -39.04
CA LEU A 92 -32.76 -18.18 -39.85
C LEU A 92 -33.97 -17.26 -39.65
N GLN A 93 -34.25 -16.84 -38.42
CA GLN A 93 -35.32 -15.88 -38.12
C GLN A 93 -35.09 -14.56 -38.86
N LYS A 94 -33.86 -14.02 -38.84
CA LYS A 94 -33.51 -12.79 -39.58
C LYS A 94 -33.71 -12.93 -41.09
N GLU A 95 -33.41 -14.09 -41.68
CA GLU A 95 -33.66 -14.35 -43.10
C GLU A 95 -35.15 -14.48 -43.42
N PHE A 96 -35.93 -15.05 -42.51
CA PHE A 96 -37.38 -15.10 -42.61
C PHE A 96 -38.02 -13.71 -42.50
N ASP A 97 -37.58 -12.89 -41.54
CA ASP A 97 -38.08 -11.52 -41.33
C ASP A 97 -37.80 -10.61 -42.53
N ARG A 98 -36.76 -10.93 -43.33
CA ARG A 98 -36.48 -10.30 -44.64
C ARG A 98 -37.40 -10.78 -45.77
N GLY A 99 -38.36 -11.66 -45.49
CA GLY A 99 -39.27 -12.27 -46.47
C GLY A 99 -38.63 -13.38 -47.31
N ARG A 100 -37.39 -13.82 -47.01
CA ARG A 100 -36.65 -14.77 -47.85
C ARG A 100 -36.91 -16.24 -47.48
N VAL A 101 -38.18 -16.64 -47.43
CA VAL A 101 -38.60 -18.00 -47.03
C VAL A 101 -37.95 -19.08 -47.90
N HIS A 102 -37.83 -18.85 -49.20
CA HIS A 102 -37.20 -19.81 -50.13
C HIS A 102 -35.70 -20.01 -49.89
N ALA A 103 -35.01 -19.05 -49.27
CA ALA A 103 -33.58 -19.12 -48.99
C ALA A 103 -33.25 -19.84 -47.68
N LEU A 104 -34.23 -20.08 -46.80
CA LEU A 104 -33.98 -20.67 -45.47
C LEU A 104 -33.26 -22.02 -45.53
N GLN A 105 -33.65 -22.89 -46.47
CA GLN A 105 -33.03 -24.20 -46.64
C GLN A 105 -31.56 -24.07 -47.05
N THR A 106 -31.27 -23.26 -48.07
CA THR A 106 -29.91 -22.96 -48.53
C THR A 106 -29.09 -22.32 -47.42
N ARG A 107 -29.69 -21.43 -46.63
CA ARG A 107 -29.03 -20.81 -45.48
C ARG A 107 -28.70 -21.80 -44.37
N LEU A 108 -29.56 -22.78 -44.09
CA LEU A 108 -29.24 -23.84 -43.14
C LEU A 108 -28.10 -24.74 -43.65
N GLU A 109 -28.02 -24.96 -44.96
CA GLU A 109 -26.96 -25.76 -45.58
C GLU A 109 -25.59 -25.08 -45.56
N GLU A 110 -25.54 -23.75 -45.72
CA GLU A 110 -24.32 -22.93 -45.64
C GLU A 110 -23.75 -22.80 -44.22
N ILE A 111 -24.57 -23.02 -43.19
CA ILE A 111 -24.16 -22.83 -41.79
C ILE A 111 -23.25 -23.98 -41.33
N PRO A 112 -22.04 -23.67 -40.80
CA PRO A 112 -21.12 -24.68 -40.29
C PRO A 112 -21.68 -25.44 -39.07
N PRO A 113 -21.34 -26.73 -38.92
CA PRO A 113 -21.79 -27.54 -37.78
C PRO A 113 -21.04 -27.21 -36.47
N GLY A 114 -19.79 -26.73 -36.54
CA GLY A 114 -18.98 -26.38 -35.39
C GLY A 114 -19.23 -24.95 -34.90
N LEU A 115 -19.13 -24.74 -33.58
CA LEU A 115 -19.33 -23.43 -32.97
C LEU A 115 -18.24 -22.41 -33.37
N ASP A 116 -16.98 -22.84 -33.46
CA ASP A 116 -15.86 -21.97 -33.83
C ASP A 116 -15.96 -21.48 -35.29
N GLU A 117 -16.38 -22.37 -36.19
CA GLU A 117 -16.62 -22.05 -37.60
C GLU A 117 -17.85 -21.15 -37.75
N LEU A 118 -18.90 -21.38 -36.94
CA LEU A 118 -20.05 -20.50 -36.88
C LEU A 118 -19.70 -19.10 -36.38
N PHE A 119 -18.87 -18.98 -35.34
CA PHE A 119 -18.39 -17.66 -34.89
C PHE A 119 -17.58 -16.97 -35.99
N ARG A 120 -16.70 -17.70 -36.68
CA ARG A 120 -15.96 -17.18 -37.83
C ARG A 120 -16.92 -16.62 -38.88
N ASP A 121 -17.91 -17.41 -39.30
CA ASP A 121 -18.92 -17.00 -40.30
C ASP A 121 -19.67 -15.74 -39.83
N ILE A 122 -20.16 -15.72 -38.59
CA ILE A 122 -20.86 -14.53 -38.04
C ILE A 122 -19.95 -13.30 -38.12
N LEU A 123 -18.70 -13.41 -37.69
CA LEU A 123 -17.78 -12.28 -37.60
C LEU A 123 -17.31 -11.77 -38.98
N THR A 124 -17.17 -12.62 -40.00
CA THR A 124 -16.59 -12.24 -41.30
C THR A 124 -17.62 -12.01 -42.41
N ARG A 125 -18.86 -12.48 -42.27
CA ARG A 125 -19.86 -12.49 -43.35
C ARG A 125 -20.36 -11.12 -43.82
N ASP A 126 -20.36 -10.11 -42.95
CA ASP A 126 -20.70 -8.72 -43.30
C ASP A 126 -19.61 -7.80 -42.77
N THR A 127 -18.95 -7.08 -43.69
CA THR A 127 -17.83 -6.19 -43.39
C THR A 127 -18.23 -4.71 -43.38
N ARG A 128 -19.50 -4.36 -43.64
CA ARG A 128 -19.95 -2.96 -43.72
C ARG A 128 -19.63 -2.16 -42.46
N ASN A 129 -19.83 -2.78 -41.29
CA ASN A 129 -19.59 -2.19 -39.97
C ASN A 129 -18.45 -2.92 -39.24
N ALA A 130 -17.40 -3.34 -39.96
CA ALA A 130 -16.31 -4.13 -39.39
C ALA A 130 -15.54 -3.39 -38.28
N ASP A 131 -15.38 -2.07 -38.42
CA ASP A 131 -14.71 -1.25 -37.40
C ASP A 131 -15.57 -1.09 -36.15
N ASP A 132 -16.89 -0.87 -36.28
CA ASP A 132 -17.81 -0.82 -35.13
C ASP A 132 -17.82 -2.15 -34.38
N LEU A 133 -17.85 -3.27 -35.11
CA LEU A 133 -17.74 -4.61 -34.55
C LEU A 133 -16.43 -4.75 -33.76
N LEU A 134 -15.31 -4.38 -34.36
CA LEU A 134 -14.02 -4.50 -33.72
C LEU A 134 -13.95 -3.68 -32.42
N VAL A 135 -14.32 -2.40 -32.47
CA VAL A 135 -14.29 -1.52 -31.30
C VAL A 135 -15.26 -2.02 -30.21
N CYS A 136 -16.46 -2.49 -30.58
CA CYS A 136 -17.41 -3.09 -29.66
C CYS A 136 -16.83 -4.32 -28.93
N LEU A 137 -16.22 -5.24 -29.68
CA LEU A 137 -15.60 -6.44 -29.10
C LEU A 137 -14.39 -6.09 -28.21
N GLN A 138 -13.55 -5.16 -28.63
CA GLN A 138 -12.39 -4.70 -27.85
C GLN A 138 -12.83 -4.09 -26.51
N TRP A 139 -13.88 -3.28 -26.53
CA TRP A 139 -14.46 -2.70 -25.32
C TRP A 139 -14.96 -3.76 -24.34
N ILE A 140 -15.67 -4.78 -24.82
CA ILE A 140 -16.20 -5.83 -23.94
C ILE A 140 -15.08 -6.75 -23.42
N LEU A 141 -13.99 -6.91 -24.18
CA LEU A 141 -12.88 -7.78 -23.80
C LEU A 141 -11.90 -7.13 -22.82
N PHE A 142 -11.55 -5.86 -23.05
CA PHE A 142 -10.41 -5.17 -22.44
C PHE A 142 -10.77 -3.95 -21.60
N ALA A 143 -12.06 -3.61 -21.45
CA ALA A 143 -12.46 -2.57 -20.49
C ALA A 143 -12.02 -2.95 -19.06
N LYS A 144 -11.61 -1.94 -18.27
CA LYS A 144 -11.18 -2.11 -16.88
C LYS A 144 -12.33 -2.48 -15.95
N ARG A 145 -13.56 -2.19 -16.36
CA ARG A 145 -14.80 -2.64 -15.72
C ARG A 145 -15.88 -2.92 -16.78
N PRO A 146 -16.87 -3.78 -16.50
CA PRO A 146 -18.02 -3.95 -17.38
C PRO A 146 -18.72 -2.60 -17.64
N MET A 147 -19.08 -2.35 -18.89
CA MET A 147 -19.65 -1.07 -19.32
C MET A 147 -21.18 -1.13 -19.33
N LYS A 148 -21.79 0.00 -18.99
CA LYS A 148 -23.23 0.21 -19.17
C LYS A 148 -23.58 0.35 -20.66
N ARG A 149 -24.86 0.26 -20.99
CA ARG A 149 -25.34 0.44 -22.36
C ARG A 149 -24.95 1.80 -22.93
N GLU A 150 -25.12 2.87 -22.14
CA GLU A 150 -24.88 4.25 -22.57
C GLU A 150 -23.38 4.48 -22.74
N GLU A 151 -22.58 3.96 -21.79
CA GLU A 151 -21.13 4.00 -21.86
C GLU A 151 -20.62 3.31 -23.14
N LEU A 152 -21.05 2.08 -23.41
CA LEU A 152 -20.60 1.34 -24.59
C LEU A 152 -21.00 2.01 -25.91
N TYR A 153 -22.23 2.54 -25.99
CA TYR A 153 -22.70 3.26 -27.17
C TYR A 153 -21.76 4.43 -27.52
N PHE A 154 -21.51 5.32 -26.56
CA PHE A 154 -20.62 6.47 -26.77
C PHE A 154 -19.14 6.07 -26.92
N ALA A 155 -18.73 4.97 -26.29
CA ALA A 155 -17.36 4.46 -26.41
C ALA A 155 -17.08 3.88 -27.82
N ILE A 156 -18.08 3.27 -28.47
CA ILE A 156 -17.97 2.83 -29.87
C ILE A 156 -17.92 4.04 -30.80
N LEU A 157 -18.85 4.99 -30.65
CA LEU A 157 -18.85 6.23 -31.44
C LEU A 157 -17.54 6.99 -31.31
N ALA A 158 -16.94 7.03 -30.11
CA ALA A 158 -15.66 7.68 -29.91
C ALA A 158 -14.50 7.01 -30.67
N GLY A 159 -14.63 5.73 -31.03
CA GLY A 159 -13.63 4.98 -31.78
C GLY A 159 -13.85 4.96 -33.29
N THR A 160 -15.09 5.17 -33.76
CA THR A 160 -15.44 5.03 -35.18
C THR A 160 -15.96 6.32 -35.82
N GLU A 161 -16.71 7.14 -35.07
CA GLU A 161 -17.32 8.38 -35.56
C GLU A 161 -17.17 9.55 -34.57
N PRO A 162 -15.94 9.95 -34.22
CA PRO A 162 -15.69 10.98 -33.20
C PRO A 162 -16.32 12.33 -33.53
N GLN A 163 -16.59 12.62 -34.80
CA GLN A 163 -17.25 13.85 -35.25
C GLN A 163 -18.71 13.98 -34.78
N HIS A 164 -19.36 12.88 -34.40
CA HIS A 164 -20.74 12.87 -33.91
C HIS A 164 -20.82 12.88 -32.37
N LEU A 165 -19.68 12.97 -31.69
CA LEU A 165 -19.65 13.06 -30.25
C LEU A 165 -20.20 14.39 -29.74
N GLY A 166 -21.06 14.32 -28.74
CA GLY A 166 -21.69 15.47 -28.11
C GLY A 166 -22.42 15.09 -26.83
N PRO A 167 -23.15 16.05 -26.23
CA PRO A 167 -24.02 15.76 -25.10
C PRO A 167 -25.12 14.77 -25.51
N TRP A 168 -25.40 13.80 -24.65
CA TRP A 168 -26.49 12.85 -24.86
C TRP A 168 -27.85 13.56 -24.80
N ASP A 169 -28.59 13.47 -25.91
CA ASP A 169 -30.01 13.79 -25.97
C ASP A 169 -30.85 12.50 -25.87
N ALA A 170 -31.51 12.31 -24.72
CA ALA A 170 -32.35 11.15 -24.46
C ALA A 170 -33.64 11.12 -25.31
N THR A 171 -34.02 12.23 -25.95
CA THR A 171 -35.18 12.30 -26.83
C THR A 171 -34.88 11.76 -28.23
N GLU A 172 -33.66 11.99 -28.72
CA GLU A 172 -33.19 11.49 -30.01
C GLU A 172 -32.65 10.06 -29.88
N VAL A 173 -31.71 9.85 -28.95
CA VAL A 173 -31.05 8.56 -28.73
C VAL A 173 -31.62 7.89 -27.48
N THR A 174 -32.71 7.17 -27.68
CA THR A 174 -33.35 6.42 -26.59
C THR A 174 -32.58 5.14 -26.24
N PRO A 175 -32.77 4.55 -25.04
CA PRO A 175 -32.11 3.29 -24.67
C PRO A 175 -32.37 2.14 -25.65
N THR A 176 -33.53 2.11 -26.32
CA THR A 176 -33.86 1.07 -27.32
C THR A 176 -33.12 1.27 -28.64
N VAL A 177 -32.81 2.53 -29.00
CA VAL A 177 -31.93 2.85 -30.13
C VAL A 177 -30.51 2.38 -29.82
N MET A 178 -30.00 2.64 -28.60
CA MET A 178 -28.69 2.14 -28.17
C MET A 178 -28.62 0.61 -28.16
N ASP A 179 -29.66 -0.07 -27.65
CA ASP A 179 -29.71 -1.54 -27.63
C ASP A 179 -29.64 -2.11 -29.06
N ARG A 180 -30.36 -1.52 -30.01
CA ARG A 180 -30.32 -1.92 -31.43
C ARG A 180 -28.97 -1.63 -32.09
N PHE A 181 -28.36 -0.48 -31.79
CA PHE A 181 -27.02 -0.14 -32.28
C PHE A 181 -25.98 -1.14 -31.78
N ILE A 182 -25.92 -1.38 -30.46
CA ILE A 182 -24.97 -2.32 -29.85
C ILE A 182 -25.20 -3.74 -30.38
N LEU A 183 -26.45 -4.17 -30.58
CA LEU A 183 -26.79 -5.47 -31.15
C LEU A 183 -26.32 -5.60 -32.61
N ASP A 184 -26.41 -4.54 -33.41
CA ASP A 184 -25.92 -4.51 -34.79
C ASP A 184 -24.39 -4.55 -34.82
N CYS A 185 -23.72 -3.68 -34.07
CA CYS A 185 -22.26 -3.65 -33.96
C CYS A 185 -21.71 -5.00 -33.49
N SER A 186 -22.32 -5.63 -32.48
CA SER A 186 -21.86 -6.92 -31.94
C SER A 186 -22.29 -8.13 -32.76
N LYS A 187 -23.09 -7.94 -33.81
CA LYS A 187 -23.73 -9.00 -34.60
C LYS A 187 -24.55 -9.99 -33.75
N GLY A 188 -25.16 -9.49 -32.68
CA GLY A 188 -25.99 -10.29 -31.79
C GLY A 188 -25.22 -11.17 -30.80
N LEU A 189 -23.91 -10.97 -30.67
CA LEU A 189 -23.05 -11.71 -29.75
C LEU A 189 -23.04 -11.12 -28.32
N THR A 190 -23.80 -10.06 -28.08
CA THR A 190 -23.86 -9.39 -26.78
C THR A 190 -25.28 -9.36 -26.21
N ALA A 191 -25.37 -9.24 -24.89
CA ALA A 191 -26.61 -9.09 -24.16
C ALA A 191 -26.40 -8.25 -22.89
N LEU A 192 -27.48 -7.68 -22.37
CA LEU A 192 -27.50 -7.01 -21.08
C LEU A 192 -27.59 -8.03 -19.94
N THR A 193 -26.86 -7.78 -18.86
CA THR A 193 -26.99 -8.54 -17.61
C THR A 193 -28.38 -8.38 -17.00
N ARG A 194 -28.83 -9.39 -16.24
CA ARG A 194 -30.12 -9.38 -15.53
C ARG A 194 -30.03 -8.75 -14.12
N THR A 195 -28.93 -8.06 -13.81
CA THR A 195 -28.68 -7.42 -12.52
C THR A 195 -29.33 -6.03 -12.43
N LYS A 196 -29.48 -5.50 -11.20
CA LYS A 196 -29.99 -4.13 -10.98
C LYS A 196 -29.18 -3.07 -11.74
N ASN A 197 -27.85 -3.24 -11.79
CA ASN A 197 -26.96 -2.45 -12.64
C ASN A 197 -26.70 -3.23 -13.91
N GLN A 198 -27.45 -2.94 -14.98
CA GLN A 198 -27.32 -3.62 -16.25
C GLN A 198 -26.03 -3.19 -16.95
N THR A 199 -25.22 -4.16 -17.34
CA THR A 199 -23.98 -3.98 -18.11
C THR A 199 -24.01 -4.89 -19.34
N VAL A 200 -23.22 -4.53 -20.35
CA VAL A 200 -23.12 -5.30 -21.59
C VAL A 200 -22.08 -6.41 -21.40
N GLN A 201 -22.44 -7.63 -21.78
CA GLN A 201 -21.57 -8.80 -21.78
C GLN A 201 -21.78 -9.66 -23.03
N PHE A 202 -20.90 -10.63 -23.27
CA PHE A 202 -21.16 -11.64 -24.29
C PHE A 202 -22.37 -12.50 -23.92
N ILE A 203 -23.11 -12.97 -24.93
CA ILE A 203 -24.22 -13.91 -24.74
C ILE A 203 -23.76 -15.23 -24.10
N HIS A 204 -22.48 -15.58 -24.28
CA HIS A 204 -21.87 -16.77 -23.71
C HIS A 204 -20.35 -16.60 -23.66
N GLU A 205 -19.72 -17.18 -22.64
CA GLU A 205 -18.28 -17.10 -22.44
C GLU A 205 -17.47 -17.82 -23.56
N SER A 206 -18.10 -18.71 -24.34
CA SER A 206 -17.46 -19.33 -25.53
C SER A 206 -17.10 -18.30 -26.61
N VAL A 207 -17.85 -17.19 -26.69
CA VAL A 207 -17.52 -16.08 -27.58
C VAL A 207 -16.19 -15.46 -27.16
N ARG A 208 -16.01 -15.23 -25.85
CA ARG A 208 -14.77 -14.69 -25.29
C ARG A 208 -13.58 -15.61 -25.55
N ASP A 209 -13.75 -16.92 -25.31
CA ASP A 209 -12.71 -17.91 -25.59
C ASP A 209 -12.32 -17.96 -27.06
N TYR A 210 -13.30 -17.95 -27.97
CA TYR A 210 -13.03 -17.92 -29.41
C TYR A 210 -12.20 -16.69 -29.81
N LEU A 211 -12.57 -15.51 -29.29
CA LEU A 211 -11.89 -14.25 -29.60
C LEU A 211 -10.46 -14.18 -29.05
N LEU A 212 -10.22 -14.70 -27.84
CA LEU A 212 -8.91 -14.62 -27.16
C LEU A 212 -7.99 -15.81 -27.41
N LYS A 213 -8.52 -17.05 -27.39
CA LYS A 213 -7.73 -18.29 -27.55
C LYS A 213 -7.72 -18.80 -28.99
N GLY A 214 -8.82 -18.60 -29.72
CA GLY A 214 -9.00 -19.08 -31.10
C GLY A 214 -8.49 -18.13 -32.17
N ASN A 215 -7.76 -17.07 -31.81
CA ASN A 215 -7.37 -15.98 -32.72
C ASN A 215 -8.57 -15.34 -33.46
N GLY A 216 -9.78 -15.38 -32.87
CA GLY A 216 -11.01 -14.91 -33.52
C GLY A 216 -10.94 -13.46 -33.99
N LEU A 217 -10.29 -12.56 -33.23
CA LEU A 217 -10.13 -11.16 -33.60
C LEU A 217 -9.20 -10.94 -34.80
N ALA A 218 -8.20 -11.82 -34.97
CA ALA A 218 -7.29 -11.77 -36.12
C ALA A 218 -8.02 -12.07 -37.45
N HIS A 219 -9.13 -12.81 -37.39
CA HIS A 219 -9.96 -13.08 -38.57
C HIS A 219 -10.77 -11.86 -39.02
N ILE A 220 -11.00 -10.89 -38.12
CA ILE A 220 -11.62 -9.61 -38.46
C ILE A 220 -10.56 -8.66 -39.04
N ARG A 221 -9.38 -8.61 -38.38
CA ARG A 221 -8.28 -7.69 -38.72
C ARG A 221 -6.93 -8.35 -38.45
N GLN A 222 -6.17 -8.61 -39.52
CA GLN A 222 -4.90 -9.36 -39.45
C GLN A 222 -3.77 -8.59 -38.76
N ASP A 223 -3.81 -7.26 -38.75
CA ASP A 223 -2.85 -6.39 -38.07
C ASP A 223 -2.83 -6.58 -36.54
N LEU A 224 -3.91 -7.14 -35.98
CA LEU A 224 -4.02 -7.41 -34.54
C LEU A 224 -3.28 -8.69 -34.09
N VAL A 225 -2.81 -9.53 -35.02
CA VAL A 225 -2.16 -10.82 -34.69
C VAL A 225 -0.89 -10.62 -33.86
N ALA A 226 -0.12 -9.57 -34.17
CA ALA A 226 1.19 -9.36 -33.54
C ALA A 226 1.08 -8.93 -32.06
N ASN A 227 0.11 -8.07 -31.74
CA ASN A 227 -0.09 -7.57 -30.38
C ASN A 227 -1.57 -7.18 -30.16
N LEU A 228 -2.41 -8.19 -29.94
CA LEU A 228 -3.84 -8.01 -29.77
C LEU A 228 -4.18 -7.14 -28.56
N SER A 229 -3.59 -7.46 -27.40
CA SER A 229 -3.86 -6.76 -26.14
C SER A 229 -3.42 -5.30 -26.23
N GLY A 230 -2.19 -5.05 -26.70
CA GLY A 230 -1.66 -3.71 -26.86
C GLY A 230 -2.46 -2.87 -27.83
N SER A 231 -2.70 -3.37 -29.04
CA SER A 231 -3.44 -2.64 -30.06
C SER A 231 -4.88 -2.33 -29.61
N SER A 232 -5.48 -3.23 -28.83
CA SER A 232 -6.81 -3.00 -28.25
C SER A 232 -6.76 -1.90 -27.20
N HIS A 233 -5.83 -1.97 -26.24
CA HIS A 233 -5.68 -0.92 -25.23
C HIS A 233 -5.30 0.45 -25.82
N GLU A 234 -4.48 0.47 -26.87
CA GLU A 234 -4.17 1.69 -27.63
C GLU A 234 -5.43 2.29 -28.27
N ARG A 235 -6.28 1.45 -28.89
CA ARG A 235 -7.57 1.91 -29.44
C ARG A 235 -8.51 2.40 -28.34
N LEU A 236 -8.62 1.70 -27.21
CA LEU A 236 -9.48 2.11 -26.10
C LEU A 236 -9.02 3.46 -25.51
N LYS A 237 -7.70 3.66 -25.37
CA LYS A 237 -7.12 4.94 -24.96
C LYS A 237 -7.49 6.06 -25.94
N LEU A 238 -7.36 5.83 -27.25
CA LEU A 238 -7.76 6.82 -28.28
C LEU A 238 -9.25 7.17 -28.19
N CYS A 239 -10.12 6.19 -27.96
CA CYS A 239 -11.55 6.44 -27.74
C CYS A 239 -11.78 7.34 -26.51
N CYS A 240 -11.09 7.08 -25.40
CA CYS A 240 -11.14 7.96 -24.23
C CYS A 240 -10.66 9.38 -24.56
N GLN A 241 -9.55 9.52 -25.30
CA GLN A 241 -9.02 10.84 -25.71
C GLN A 241 -10.01 11.62 -26.60
N ASN A 242 -10.60 10.96 -27.60
CA ASN A 242 -11.59 11.56 -28.47
C ASN A 242 -12.80 12.07 -27.66
N TYR A 243 -13.23 11.30 -26.66
CA TYR A 243 -14.32 11.71 -25.79
C TYR A 243 -13.92 12.87 -24.85
N LEU A 244 -12.70 12.86 -24.34
CA LEU A 244 -12.17 13.95 -23.52
C LEU A 244 -11.96 15.24 -24.30
N ALA A 245 -11.77 15.17 -25.63
CA ALA A 245 -11.64 16.33 -26.51
C ALA A 245 -12.97 17.09 -26.74
N ILE A 246 -14.12 16.50 -26.40
CA ILE A 246 -15.42 17.15 -26.52
C ILE A 246 -15.45 18.39 -25.61
N GLY A 247 -15.85 19.54 -26.17
CA GLY A 247 -16.11 20.75 -25.38
C GLY A 247 -17.31 20.55 -24.45
N ILE A 248 -17.14 20.83 -23.15
CA ILE A 248 -18.21 20.78 -22.15
C ILE A 248 -18.44 22.22 -21.67
N PRO A 249 -19.42 22.95 -22.25
CA PRO A 249 -19.69 24.36 -21.91
C PRO A 249 -19.95 24.60 -20.42
N GLU A 250 -20.53 23.62 -19.73
CA GLU A 250 -20.85 23.68 -18.31
C GLU A 250 -19.60 23.82 -17.41
N LEU A 251 -18.40 23.51 -17.91
CA LEU A 251 -17.14 23.69 -17.18
C LEU A 251 -16.57 25.12 -17.25
N GLY A 252 -17.11 25.99 -18.12
CA GLY A 252 -16.64 27.37 -18.30
C GLY A 252 -17.41 28.44 -17.52
N LEU A 253 -18.42 28.07 -16.72
CA LEU A 253 -19.37 29.00 -16.09
C LEU A 253 -19.13 29.25 -14.58
N THR A 254 -18.03 28.76 -13.99
CA THR A 254 -17.84 28.75 -12.53
C THR A 254 -17.21 30.01 -11.91
N ASP A 255 -16.91 31.05 -12.69
CA ASP A 255 -16.14 32.22 -12.21
C ASP A 255 -16.94 33.55 -12.08
N ALA A 256 -18.28 33.53 -12.05
CA ALA A 256 -19.06 34.76 -11.82
C ALA A 256 -19.93 34.67 -10.55
N PRO A 257 -19.61 35.41 -9.47
CA PRO A 257 -20.51 35.51 -8.31
C PRO A 257 -21.71 36.41 -8.64
N THR A 258 -22.92 35.92 -8.38
CA THR A 258 -24.17 36.69 -8.51
C THR A 258 -24.56 37.39 -7.20
N PRO A 259 -25.22 38.57 -7.25
CA PRO A 259 -25.36 39.48 -6.10
C PRO A 259 -26.43 39.10 -5.05
N ALA A 260 -26.79 37.82 -4.93
CA ALA A 260 -27.94 37.37 -4.14
C ALA A 260 -27.60 36.77 -2.76
N ASP A 261 -26.32 36.74 -2.37
CA ASP A 261 -25.87 36.10 -1.11
C ASP A 261 -26.00 36.99 0.15
N LEU A 262 -26.76 38.08 0.08
CA LEU A 262 -27.09 38.94 1.23
C LEU A 262 -28.54 38.72 1.62
N GLU A 263 -28.77 37.84 2.61
CA GLU A 263 -29.83 37.86 3.63
C GLU A 263 -30.39 36.46 3.96
N GLY A 264 -30.37 36.11 5.26
CA GLY A 264 -31.23 35.07 5.84
C GLY A 264 -30.52 33.88 6.49
N ALA A 265 -30.16 34.01 7.76
CA ALA A 265 -29.79 32.92 8.65
C ALA A 265 -31.06 32.27 9.26
N GLU A 266 -31.07 30.94 9.47
CA GLU A 266 -31.48 30.30 10.73
C GLU A 266 -31.40 28.74 10.70
N GLN A 267 -30.51 28.22 11.57
CA GLN A 267 -30.60 27.07 12.49
C GLN A 267 -31.16 25.68 12.04
N GLN A 268 -30.29 24.65 12.05
CA GLN A 268 -30.32 23.45 12.96
C GLN A 268 -29.23 22.41 12.59
N PRO A 269 -28.71 21.57 13.53
CA PRO A 269 -27.63 20.62 13.27
C PRO A 269 -28.12 19.16 13.07
N GLY A 270 -27.44 18.39 12.23
CA GLY A 270 -27.69 16.96 12.04
C GLY A 270 -26.48 16.21 11.47
N ASN A 271 -26.12 15.13 12.17
CA ASN A 271 -24.99 14.21 11.97
C ASN A 271 -24.79 13.66 10.55
N GLU A 272 -23.55 13.26 10.25
CA GLU A 272 -23.27 11.90 9.75
C GLU A 272 -21.78 11.54 9.94
N SER A 273 -21.58 10.47 10.71
CA SER A 273 -20.35 9.69 10.85
C SER A 273 -20.28 8.61 9.78
N ASP A 274 -19.07 8.03 9.66
CA ASP A 274 -18.68 6.82 8.93
C ASP A 274 -18.14 7.06 7.49
N ASP A 275 -16.81 7.21 7.36
CA ASP A 275 -15.97 6.15 6.79
C ASP A 275 -14.44 6.43 6.89
N VAL A 276 -13.69 5.35 7.07
CA VAL A 276 -12.23 5.09 7.13
C VAL A 276 -11.21 6.25 7.11
N GLY A 277 -10.58 6.49 8.27
CA GLY A 277 -9.11 6.50 8.44
C GLY A 277 -8.23 7.37 7.51
N GLU A 278 -8.42 8.69 7.52
CA GLU A 278 -7.38 9.65 7.16
C GLU A 278 -6.99 10.46 8.42
N ILE A 279 -5.69 10.56 8.70
CA ILE A 279 -5.17 11.40 9.81
C ILE A 279 -5.53 12.86 9.46
N PRO A 280 -6.28 13.58 10.31
CA PRO A 280 -6.65 14.95 10.02
C PRO A 280 -5.41 15.83 10.11
N PHE A 281 -5.07 16.48 9.01
CA PHE A 281 -4.14 17.60 9.03
C PHE A 281 -4.82 18.75 9.76
N ARG A 282 -4.39 18.99 11.00
CA ARG A 282 -4.80 20.16 11.80
C ARG A 282 -4.16 21.40 11.18
N ASP A 283 -4.99 22.17 10.47
CA ASP A 283 -4.75 23.60 10.29
C ASP A 283 -5.12 24.28 11.60
N ASN A 284 -4.12 24.71 12.37
CA ASN A 284 -4.31 25.69 13.45
C ASN A 284 -3.81 27.03 12.91
N GLU A 285 -4.67 27.77 12.22
CA GLU A 285 -4.69 29.23 12.24
C GLU A 285 -6.15 29.69 12.20
N ASP A 286 -6.48 30.60 13.11
CA ASP A 286 -7.82 31.02 13.49
C ASP A 286 -8.59 31.67 12.32
N ASN A 287 -9.81 31.20 12.05
CA ASN A 287 -10.87 31.99 11.41
C ASN A 287 -12.24 31.31 11.57
N GLU A 288 -13.08 31.85 12.47
CA GLU A 288 -14.39 31.28 12.85
C GLU A 288 -15.55 31.57 11.86
N ASP A 289 -15.31 32.10 10.66
CA ASP A 289 -16.39 32.56 9.77
C ASP A 289 -16.81 31.60 8.62
N ASN A 290 -16.27 30.37 8.52
CA ASN A 290 -16.39 29.58 7.28
C ASN A 290 -17.29 28.31 7.30
N LYS A 291 -18.32 28.24 8.16
CA LYS A 291 -19.19 27.03 8.23
C LYS A 291 -20.48 27.07 7.40
N MET A 292 -20.97 28.23 6.98
CA MET A 292 -22.24 28.33 6.22
C MET A 292 -22.05 28.26 4.67
N SER A 293 -20.88 28.63 4.12
CA SER A 293 -20.62 28.64 2.67
C SER A 293 -20.24 27.28 2.06
N ALA A 294 -19.85 26.31 2.90
CA ALA A 294 -19.34 25.02 2.44
C ALA A 294 -20.46 24.07 1.94
N VAL A 295 -21.68 24.22 2.45
CA VAL A 295 -22.83 23.35 2.16
C VAL A 295 -23.43 23.66 0.78
N THR A 296 -23.58 24.94 0.43
CA THR A 296 -24.06 25.40 -0.88
C THR A 296 -23.08 25.04 -2.01
N SER A 297 -21.77 25.21 -1.77
CA SER A 297 -20.69 24.80 -2.69
C SER A 297 -20.66 23.29 -2.98
N ASN A 298 -20.99 22.46 -1.98
CA ASN A 298 -20.97 21.00 -2.12
C ASN A 298 -22.21 20.47 -2.87
N GLN A 299 -23.39 21.02 -2.59
CA GLN A 299 -24.63 20.63 -3.26
C GLN A 299 -24.64 21.05 -4.73
N GLN A 300 -24.19 22.26 -5.06
CA GLN A 300 -24.00 22.70 -6.45
C GLN A 300 -22.96 21.82 -7.19
N SER A 301 -21.83 21.50 -6.54
CA SER A 301 -20.84 20.56 -7.09
C SER A 301 -21.45 19.18 -7.36
N LYS A 302 -22.31 18.69 -6.46
CA LYS A 302 -23.00 17.40 -6.60
C LYS A 302 -23.98 17.42 -7.77
N GLN A 303 -24.82 18.44 -7.86
CA GLN A 303 -25.78 18.61 -8.96
C GLN A 303 -25.07 18.72 -10.31
N LEU A 304 -23.95 19.45 -10.38
CA LEU A 304 -23.13 19.54 -11.59
C LEU A 304 -22.58 18.17 -12.00
N ARG A 305 -22.02 17.40 -11.04
CA ARG A 305 -21.56 16.03 -11.31
C ARG A 305 -22.67 15.14 -11.85
N GLU A 306 -23.81 15.11 -11.17
CA GLU A 306 -24.96 14.27 -11.57
C GLU A 306 -25.45 14.64 -12.97
N ARG A 307 -25.57 15.94 -13.25
CA ARG A 307 -25.94 16.43 -14.58
C ARG A 307 -24.93 16.04 -15.65
N LEU A 308 -23.62 16.15 -15.36
CA LEU A 308 -22.58 15.76 -16.32
C LEU A 308 -22.55 14.26 -16.56
N CYS A 309 -22.66 13.42 -15.52
CA CYS A 309 -22.70 11.97 -15.69
C CYS A 309 -23.94 11.50 -16.45
N LEU A 310 -25.06 12.22 -16.33
CA LEU A 310 -26.26 11.96 -17.13
C LEU A 310 -26.09 12.42 -18.58
N ARG A 311 -25.50 13.60 -18.82
CA ARG A 311 -25.38 14.17 -20.17
C ARG A 311 -24.17 13.63 -20.95
N TYR A 312 -23.16 13.11 -20.27
CA TYR A 312 -21.95 12.54 -20.85
C TYR A 312 -21.65 11.17 -20.23
N PRO A 313 -22.39 10.11 -20.63
CA PRO A 313 -22.36 8.82 -19.93
C PRO A 313 -20.98 8.16 -19.90
N PHE A 314 -20.14 8.37 -20.92
CA PHE A 314 -18.82 7.78 -21.03
C PHE A 314 -17.71 8.61 -20.35
N LEU A 315 -18.03 9.81 -19.85
CA LEU A 315 -17.04 10.75 -19.28
C LEU A 315 -16.31 10.16 -18.08
N ASP A 316 -17.06 9.57 -17.14
CA ASP A 316 -16.48 8.98 -15.93
C ASP A 316 -15.47 7.87 -16.25
N TYR A 317 -15.84 6.97 -17.16
CA TYR A 317 -14.93 5.91 -17.60
C TYR A 317 -13.69 6.51 -18.28
N ALA A 318 -13.89 7.43 -19.23
CA ALA A 318 -12.80 8.01 -20.01
C ALA A 318 -11.78 8.76 -19.13
N VAL A 319 -12.26 9.59 -18.18
CA VAL A 319 -11.40 10.34 -17.24
C VAL A 319 -10.60 9.38 -16.35
N ASN A 320 -11.26 8.36 -15.80
CA ASN A 320 -10.64 7.49 -14.80
C ASN A 320 -9.66 6.48 -15.41
N HIS A 321 -9.93 5.97 -16.62
CA HIS A 321 -9.24 4.81 -17.20
C HIS A 321 -8.40 5.11 -18.45
N VAL A 322 -8.32 6.35 -18.93
CA VAL A 322 -7.44 6.70 -20.07
C VAL A 322 -5.98 6.31 -19.81
N PHE A 323 -5.47 6.58 -18.60
CA PHE A 323 -4.10 6.23 -18.24
C PHE A 323 -3.92 4.73 -18.00
N ASP A 324 -4.94 4.02 -17.50
CA ASP A 324 -4.88 2.57 -17.32
C ASP A 324 -4.79 1.82 -18.66
N HIS A 325 -5.39 2.38 -19.71
CA HIS A 325 -5.27 1.88 -21.08
C HIS A 325 -3.93 2.24 -21.70
N ALA A 326 -3.42 3.46 -21.47
CA ALA A 326 -2.07 3.85 -21.90
C ALA A 326 -0.99 2.97 -21.25
N GLU A 327 -1.09 2.71 -19.94
CA GLU A 327 -0.21 1.81 -19.18
C GLU A 327 -0.24 0.39 -19.77
N ALA A 328 -1.43 -0.16 -19.99
CA ALA A 328 -1.57 -1.52 -20.53
C ALA A 328 -1.03 -1.64 -21.96
N ALA A 329 -1.22 -0.61 -22.80
CA ALA A 329 -0.63 -0.56 -24.13
C ALA A 329 0.91 -0.51 -24.05
N LEU A 330 1.46 0.30 -23.14
CA LEU A 330 2.91 0.41 -22.92
C LEU A 330 3.55 -0.90 -22.45
N VAL A 331 2.94 -1.58 -21.49
CA VAL A 331 3.42 -2.88 -20.98
C VAL A 331 3.54 -3.93 -22.09
N THR A 332 2.69 -3.85 -23.11
CA THR A 332 2.74 -4.74 -24.28
C THR A 332 3.67 -4.27 -25.40
N GLY A 333 4.39 -3.15 -25.22
CA GLY A 333 5.40 -2.65 -26.15
C GLY A 333 4.97 -1.49 -27.05
N ILE A 334 3.80 -0.88 -26.85
CA ILE A 334 3.35 0.30 -27.61
C ILE A 334 3.79 1.58 -26.88
N SER A 335 4.75 2.32 -27.47
CA SER A 335 5.26 3.56 -26.87
C SER A 335 4.17 4.60 -26.66
N GLN A 336 4.17 5.25 -25.49
CA GLN A 336 3.21 6.30 -25.13
C GLN A 336 3.84 7.71 -25.17
N GLY A 337 5.01 7.89 -25.77
CA GLY A 337 5.74 9.17 -25.71
C GLY A 337 4.94 10.33 -26.30
N VAL A 338 4.39 10.12 -27.51
CA VAL A 338 3.53 11.10 -28.20
C VAL A 338 2.26 11.39 -27.40
N PHE A 339 1.66 10.36 -26.81
CA PHE A 339 0.46 10.51 -25.97
C PHE A 339 0.74 11.45 -24.81
N ILE A 340 1.83 11.24 -24.08
CA ILE A 340 2.17 12.07 -22.92
C ILE A 340 2.48 13.51 -23.33
N ASP A 341 3.12 13.72 -24.47
CA ASP A 341 3.48 15.07 -24.95
C ASP A 341 2.30 15.91 -25.40
N GLN A 342 1.30 15.28 -25.98
CA GLN A 342 0.13 15.96 -26.55
C GLN A 342 -1.08 15.92 -25.62
N PHE A 343 -0.95 15.31 -24.43
CA PHE A 343 -2.07 15.16 -23.52
C PHE A 343 -2.47 16.51 -22.93
N ASP A 344 -3.71 16.92 -23.16
CA ASP A 344 -4.29 18.13 -22.56
C ASP A 344 -4.59 17.89 -21.06
N LEU A 345 -3.55 18.02 -20.26
CA LEU A 345 -3.61 17.81 -18.81
C LEU A 345 -4.53 18.82 -18.12
N ALA A 346 -4.57 20.07 -18.59
CA ALA A 346 -5.39 21.11 -17.99
C ALA A 346 -6.89 20.77 -18.16
N ALA A 347 -7.28 20.39 -19.37
CA ALA A 347 -8.66 20.04 -19.66
C ALA A 347 -9.06 18.70 -19.01
N TRP A 348 -8.15 17.72 -18.91
CA TRP A 348 -8.40 16.50 -18.13
C TRP A 348 -8.56 16.79 -16.63
N THR A 349 -7.70 17.65 -16.06
CA THR A 349 -7.73 18.02 -14.64
C THR A 349 -9.04 18.70 -14.26
N SER A 350 -9.54 19.62 -15.09
CA SER A 350 -10.85 20.24 -14.90
C SER A 350 -11.97 19.19 -14.83
N ARG A 351 -12.00 18.25 -15.80
CA ARG A 351 -13.00 17.18 -15.85
C ARG A 351 -12.90 16.24 -14.64
N ASN A 352 -11.69 15.80 -14.28
CA ASN A 352 -11.45 14.97 -13.10
C ASN A 352 -11.92 15.67 -11.83
N ASN A 353 -11.55 16.93 -11.62
CA ASN A 353 -11.87 17.68 -10.42
C ASN A 353 -13.38 17.84 -10.20
N VAL A 354 -14.14 18.01 -11.28
CA VAL A 354 -15.59 18.05 -11.19
C VAL A 354 -16.12 16.70 -10.76
N LEU A 355 -15.67 15.58 -11.35
CA LEU A 355 -16.10 14.23 -10.98
C LEU A 355 -15.72 13.83 -9.53
N GLN A 356 -14.71 14.45 -8.94
CA GLN A 356 -14.32 14.18 -7.56
C GLN A 356 -15.37 14.66 -6.53
N LYS A 357 -15.78 13.74 -5.64
CA LYS A 357 -16.73 14.01 -4.55
C LYS A 357 -16.12 14.92 -3.48
N TYR A 358 -14.86 14.68 -3.13
CA TYR A 358 -14.17 15.36 -2.03
C TYR A 358 -13.20 16.41 -2.56
N LYS A 359 -13.25 17.63 -1.99
CA LYS A 359 -12.32 18.72 -2.34
C LYS A 359 -10.85 18.30 -2.13
N THR A 360 -10.59 17.48 -1.11
CA THR A 360 -9.27 16.89 -0.79
C THR A 360 -8.72 15.93 -1.84
N ARG A 361 -9.50 15.55 -2.87
CA ARG A 361 -9.06 14.69 -3.98
C ARG A 361 -8.94 15.43 -5.32
N ARG A 362 -9.30 16.72 -5.37
CA ARG A 362 -9.16 17.56 -6.59
C ARG A 362 -7.70 17.96 -6.80
N TYR A 363 -7.18 17.89 -8.01
CA TYR A 363 -5.83 18.35 -8.34
C TYR A 363 -5.76 19.88 -8.45
N SER A 364 -4.58 20.45 -8.23
CA SER A 364 -4.34 21.85 -8.49
C SER A 364 -4.08 22.08 -9.99
N PRO A 365 -4.12 23.33 -10.49
CA PRO A 365 -3.72 23.65 -11.86
C PRO A 365 -2.24 23.36 -12.16
N SER A 366 -1.38 23.21 -11.15
CA SER A 366 0.05 22.91 -11.30
C SER A 366 0.38 21.41 -11.25
N VAL A 367 -0.63 20.53 -11.25
CA VAL A 367 -0.42 19.07 -11.28
C VAL A 367 0.40 18.65 -12.48
N THR A 368 1.26 17.65 -12.30
CA THR A 368 2.03 17.04 -13.39
C THR A 368 1.49 15.63 -13.69
N LEU A 369 1.60 15.20 -14.95
CA LEU A 369 1.25 13.82 -15.35
C LEU A 369 1.98 12.78 -14.50
N TRP A 370 3.24 13.06 -14.19
CA TRP A 370 4.06 12.17 -13.39
C TRP A 370 3.55 11.99 -11.96
N PHE A 371 3.05 13.07 -11.33
CA PHE A 371 2.38 12.98 -10.03
C PHE A 371 1.14 12.07 -10.11
N ILE A 372 0.33 12.25 -11.16
CA ILE A 372 -0.88 11.44 -11.37
C ILE A 372 -0.52 9.97 -11.59
N PHE A 373 0.54 9.67 -12.34
CA PHE A 373 0.99 8.29 -12.58
C PHE A 373 1.45 7.62 -11.28
N ALA A 374 2.15 8.36 -10.42
CA ALA A 374 2.58 7.87 -9.11
C ALA A 374 1.40 7.60 -8.15
N GLU A 375 0.43 8.53 -8.11
CA GLU A 375 -0.79 8.38 -7.33
C GLU A 375 -1.67 7.21 -7.80
N LYS A 376 -1.81 7.02 -9.12
CA LYS A 376 -2.59 5.93 -9.70
C LYS A 376 -1.87 4.58 -9.72
N GLY A 377 -0.56 4.55 -9.44
CA GLY A 377 0.21 3.32 -9.41
C GLY A 377 0.54 2.77 -10.79
N LEU A 378 1.01 3.61 -11.71
CA LEU A 378 1.26 3.28 -13.12
C LEU A 378 2.77 3.16 -13.43
N PRO A 379 3.41 2.02 -13.11
CA PRO A 379 4.87 1.88 -13.12
C PRO A 379 5.51 2.03 -14.51
N ALA A 380 4.90 1.53 -15.58
CA ALA A 380 5.48 1.61 -16.92
C ALA A 380 5.49 3.06 -17.43
N LEU A 381 4.39 3.80 -17.23
CA LEU A 381 4.31 5.22 -17.54
C LEU A 381 5.27 6.04 -16.68
N ILE A 382 5.46 5.71 -15.40
CA ILE A 382 6.48 6.32 -14.52
C ILE A 382 7.87 6.11 -15.10
N CYS A 383 8.24 4.88 -15.47
CA CYS A 383 9.54 4.57 -16.07
C CYS A 383 9.75 5.32 -17.39
N GLN A 384 8.71 5.42 -18.23
CA GLN A 384 8.80 6.15 -19.48
C GLN A 384 9.02 7.65 -19.23
N GLU A 385 8.31 8.26 -18.29
CA GLU A 385 8.52 9.68 -17.94
C GLU A 385 9.85 9.93 -17.23
N LEU A 386 10.31 9.02 -16.37
CA LEU A 386 11.63 9.07 -15.71
C LEU A 386 12.78 9.18 -16.72
N SER A 387 12.63 8.55 -17.88
CA SER A 387 13.63 8.64 -18.95
C SER A 387 13.74 10.06 -19.57
N ARG A 388 12.69 10.87 -19.43
CA ARG A 388 12.52 12.18 -20.09
C ARG A 388 12.78 13.35 -19.16
N VAL A 389 12.34 13.22 -17.91
CA VAL A 389 12.51 14.23 -16.86
C VAL A 389 13.94 14.21 -16.29
N PRO A 390 14.51 15.39 -15.97
CA PRO A 390 15.88 15.48 -15.47
C PRO A 390 16.05 14.99 -14.03
N HIS A 391 15.03 15.13 -13.17
CA HIS A 391 15.12 14.80 -11.74
C HIS A 391 13.78 14.31 -11.16
N MET A 392 13.83 13.50 -10.10
CA MET A 392 12.66 12.86 -9.48
C MET A 392 11.96 13.66 -8.38
N ASP A 393 12.61 14.69 -7.86
CA ASP A 393 12.09 15.53 -6.78
C ASP A 393 11.31 16.77 -7.27
N LEU A 394 10.72 16.70 -8.48
CA LEU A 394 9.92 17.80 -9.03
C LEU A 394 8.77 18.14 -8.07
N ARG A 395 8.80 19.38 -7.55
CA ARG A 395 7.80 19.90 -6.62
C ARG A 395 6.56 20.34 -7.38
N GLY A 396 5.40 19.76 -7.09
CA GLY A 396 4.18 20.08 -7.87
C GLY A 396 2.84 20.03 -7.14
N GLU A 397 2.69 19.30 -6.02
CA GLU A 397 1.36 18.96 -5.48
C GLU A 397 1.31 18.70 -3.96
N ARG A 398 0.15 18.27 -3.43
CA ARG A 398 -0.11 17.93 -2.00
C ARG A 398 0.97 17.11 -1.30
N CYS A 399 1.50 16.08 -1.97
CA CYS A 399 2.56 15.23 -1.42
C CYS A 399 3.98 15.75 -1.74
N ILE A 400 4.07 16.93 -2.34
CA ILE A 400 5.26 17.66 -2.75
C ILE A 400 6.00 17.00 -3.92
N CYS A 401 6.35 15.71 -3.85
CA CYS A 401 6.96 14.99 -4.98
C CYS A 401 6.19 13.70 -5.37
N PRO A 402 6.33 13.22 -6.63
CA PRO A 402 5.67 12.01 -7.12
C PRO A 402 5.97 10.75 -6.30
N LEU A 403 7.22 10.55 -5.85
CA LEU A 403 7.58 9.40 -5.02
C LEU A 403 6.79 9.39 -3.70
N ARG A 404 6.61 10.55 -3.06
CA ARG A 404 5.76 10.68 -1.88
C ARG A 404 4.30 10.35 -2.21
N ALA A 405 3.79 10.71 -3.38
CA ALA A 405 2.43 10.35 -3.80
C ALA A 405 2.24 8.83 -3.90
N ALA A 406 3.23 8.11 -4.44
CA ALA A 406 3.22 6.64 -4.50
C ALA A 406 3.24 6.02 -3.08
N ILE A 407 4.05 6.55 -2.16
CA ILE A 407 4.10 6.10 -0.75
C ILE A 407 2.78 6.41 -0.02
N ALA A 408 2.19 7.59 -0.27
CA ALA A 408 0.91 7.98 0.31
C ALA A 408 -0.21 6.99 -0.04
N HIS A 409 -0.24 6.51 -1.28
CA HIS A 409 -1.25 5.56 -1.77
C HIS A 409 -0.85 4.09 -1.57
N LYS A 410 0.32 3.82 -0.99
CA LYS A 410 0.88 2.47 -0.81
C LYS A 410 1.04 1.71 -2.13
N ASN A 411 1.39 2.42 -3.20
CA ASN A 411 1.57 1.84 -4.53
C ASN A 411 2.97 1.23 -4.65
N GLU A 412 3.14 0.00 -4.20
CA GLU A 412 4.43 -0.73 -4.22
C GLU A 412 5.07 -0.76 -5.61
N ALA A 413 4.31 -1.09 -6.65
CA ALA A 413 4.81 -1.16 -8.02
C ALA A 413 5.33 0.20 -8.52
N ALA A 414 4.67 1.31 -8.14
CA ALA A 414 5.14 2.65 -8.48
C ALA A 414 6.42 3.02 -7.72
N ILE A 415 6.51 2.69 -6.42
CA ILE A 415 7.72 2.92 -5.62
C ILE A 415 8.90 2.14 -6.23
N GLN A 416 8.69 0.87 -6.58
CA GLN A 416 9.70 0.06 -7.26
C GLN A 416 10.13 0.70 -8.59
N ALA A 417 9.20 1.22 -9.39
CA ALA A 417 9.52 1.91 -10.64
C ALA A 417 10.41 3.15 -10.42
N PHE A 418 10.23 3.89 -9.31
CA PHE A 418 11.09 5.01 -8.96
C PHE A 418 12.50 4.60 -8.51
N LEU A 419 12.64 3.43 -7.89
CA LEU A 419 13.93 2.93 -7.39
C LEU A 419 14.75 2.21 -8.47
N LYS A 420 14.16 1.90 -9.63
CA LYS A 420 14.89 1.28 -10.73
C LYS A 420 16.00 2.20 -11.25
N PRO A 421 17.24 1.68 -11.44
CA PRO A 421 18.33 2.45 -12.03
C PRO A 421 17.95 2.97 -13.42
N ALA A 422 18.34 4.20 -13.75
CA ALA A 422 18.21 4.68 -15.13
C ALA A 422 19.10 3.84 -16.04
N ASP A 423 18.49 3.03 -16.89
CA ASP A 423 19.15 2.04 -17.75
C ASP A 423 20.30 2.66 -18.57
N ARG A 424 21.55 2.37 -18.19
CA ARG A 424 22.73 2.72 -18.98
C ARG A 424 22.80 1.74 -20.15
N LYS A 425 22.48 2.20 -21.36
CA LYS A 425 22.89 1.59 -22.64
C LYS A 425 24.44 1.52 -22.84
N ARG A 426 25.24 1.53 -21.78
CA ARG A 426 26.68 1.34 -21.79
C ARG A 426 27.03 0.47 -20.60
N ASP A 427 27.03 -0.85 -20.81
CA ASP A 427 28.06 -1.79 -20.35
C ASP A 427 27.69 -3.21 -20.78
N ALA A 428 27.61 -3.43 -22.10
CA ALA A 428 27.42 -4.75 -22.70
C ALA A 428 28.66 -5.67 -22.59
N ARG A 429 29.48 -5.55 -21.54
CA ARG A 429 30.67 -6.40 -21.35
C ARG A 429 30.92 -6.93 -19.95
N ILE A 430 30.12 -6.59 -18.94
CA ILE A 430 30.27 -7.23 -17.62
C ILE A 430 28.88 -7.47 -17.02
N SER A 431 28.67 -8.70 -16.55
CA SER A 431 27.59 -9.16 -15.66
C SER A 431 26.42 -9.91 -16.31
N THR A 432 26.70 -11.13 -16.78
CA THR A 432 25.77 -12.25 -16.55
C THR A 432 25.82 -12.62 -15.07
N SER A 433 25.11 -11.87 -14.22
CA SER A 433 24.84 -12.28 -12.84
C SER A 433 23.55 -11.65 -12.32
N SER A 434 22.54 -12.50 -12.14
CA SER A 434 21.46 -12.34 -11.16
C SER A 434 20.49 -11.16 -11.32
N THR A 435 19.42 -11.35 -12.10
CA THR A 435 18.21 -10.52 -12.01
C THR A 435 17.39 -10.81 -10.75
N ALA A 436 17.59 -11.96 -10.09
CA ALA A 436 16.83 -12.36 -8.90
C ALA A 436 17.27 -11.63 -7.61
N SER A 437 18.53 -11.23 -7.48
CA SER A 437 19.03 -10.55 -6.28
C SER A 437 18.68 -9.06 -6.20
N GLN A 438 18.42 -8.40 -7.35
CA GLN A 438 18.05 -6.98 -7.38
C GLN A 438 16.58 -6.77 -6.99
N ASP A 439 15.69 -7.68 -7.37
CA ASP A 439 14.27 -7.62 -6.99
C ASP A 439 14.07 -7.86 -5.49
N GLU A 440 14.88 -8.71 -4.85
CA GLU A 440 14.89 -8.89 -3.39
C GLU A 440 15.41 -7.63 -2.66
N GLN A 441 16.45 -6.98 -3.18
CA GLN A 441 17.04 -5.78 -2.56
C GLN A 441 16.07 -4.58 -2.55
N HIS A 442 15.36 -4.33 -3.65
CA HIS A 442 14.37 -3.24 -3.69
C HIS A 442 13.12 -3.55 -2.85
N SER A 443 12.82 -4.82 -2.59
CA SER A 443 11.70 -5.23 -1.72
C SER A 443 11.87 -4.70 -0.28
N GLU A 444 13.10 -4.70 0.23
CA GLU A 444 13.44 -4.16 1.56
C GLU A 444 13.26 -2.64 1.60
N SER A 445 13.79 -1.91 0.61
CA SER A 445 13.64 -0.46 0.48
C SER A 445 12.17 -0.02 0.36
N VAL A 446 11.35 -0.76 -0.39
CA VAL A 446 9.90 -0.51 -0.51
C VAL A 446 9.20 -0.74 0.82
N SER A 447 9.48 -1.85 1.50
CA SER A 447 8.92 -2.18 2.81
C SER A 447 9.25 -1.10 3.84
N LEU A 448 10.50 -0.62 3.83
CA LEU A 448 10.97 0.45 4.72
C LEU A 448 10.23 1.77 4.48
N LEU A 449 10.03 2.17 3.21
CA LEU A 449 9.28 3.38 2.86
C LEU A 449 7.81 3.30 3.30
N LEU A 450 7.18 2.13 3.18
CA LEU A 450 5.80 1.92 3.58
C LEU A 450 5.62 1.90 5.11
N GLN A 451 6.56 1.27 5.84
CA GLN A 451 6.57 1.28 7.31
C GLN A 451 6.86 2.68 7.84
N GLY A 452 7.81 3.41 7.23
CA GLY A 452 8.19 4.78 7.58
C GLY A 452 7.20 5.87 7.16
N LYS A 453 6.08 5.51 6.50
CA LYS A 453 5.10 6.46 5.96
C LYS A 453 4.64 7.49 7.01
N ALA A 454 4.16 7.06 8.18
CA ALA A 454 3.63 7.98 9.18
C ALA A 454 4.67 9.03 9.63
N GLU A 455 5.94 8.64 9.68
CA GLU A 455 7.06 9.52 10.03
C GLU A 455 7.40 10.47 8.88
N LEU A 456 7.50 9.98 7.65
CA LEU A 456 7.78 10.76 6.44
C LEU A 456 6.73 11.87 6.20
N PHE A 457 5.48 11.63 6.59
CA PHE A 457 4.37 12.60 6.45
C PHE A 457 4.14 13.47 7.71
N SER A 458 4.66 13.08 8.88
CA SER A 458 4.69 13.95 10.07
C SER A 458 5.91 14.89 10.09
N SER A 459 6.97 14.53 9.39
CA SER A 459 8.12 15.39 9.09
C SER A 459 7.69 16.65 8.33
N ALA A 460 8.49 17.73 8.39
CA ALA A 460 8.11 18.99 7.76
C ALA A 460 7.78 18.78 6.28
N ARG A 461 6.69 19.40 5.80
CA ARG A 461 6.13 19.17 4.45
C ARG A 461 7.22 19.14 3.37
N ASN A 462 8.24 19.99 3.47
CA ASN A 462 9.27 20.21 2.46
C ASN A 462 10.37 19.13 2.33
N TRP A 463 10.31 18.00 3.04
CA TRP A 463 11.41 17.01 3.01
C TRP A 463 11.30 16.06 1.81
N SER A 464 12.42 15.93 1.07
CA SER A 464 12.62 14.88 0.07
C SER A 464 12.72 13.50 0.74
N VAL A 465 12.37 12.45 -0.01
CA VAL A 465 12.51 11.06 0.49
C VAL A 465 13.98 10.71 0.68
N PHE A 466 14.85 11.24 -0.18
CA PHE A 466 16.29 11.10 -0.08
C PHE A 466 16.83 11.69 1.23
N LEU A 467 16.46 12.92 1.57
CA LEU A 467 16.86 13.53 2.83
C LEU A 467 16.40 12.71 4.04
N TRP A 468 15.15 12.25 4.01
CA TRP A 468 14.60 11.43 5.09
C TRP A 468 15.41 10.13 5.27
N ALA A 469 15.77 9.45 4.17
CA ALA A 469 16.61 8.25 4.20
C ALA A 469 18.01 8.54 4.77
N VAL A 470 18.63 9.65 4.36
CA VAL A 470 19.95 10.08 4.87
C VAL A 470 19.88 10.40 6.36
N LEU A 471 18.87 11.11 6.84
CA LEU A 471 18.78 11.47 8.26
C LEU A 471 18.61 10.23 9.16
N ARG A 472 17.85 9.23 8.71
CA ARG A 472 17.69 7.94 9.40
C ARG A 472 18.96 7.07 9.37
N GLY A 473 19.87 7.29 8.43
CA GLY A 473 21.06 6.46 8.25
C GLY A 473 20.77 5.17 7.47
N GLU A 474 19.71 5.14 6.67
CA GLU A 474 19.32 3.99 5.85
C GLU A 474 20.23 3.91 4.61
N VAL A 475 21.38 3.26 4.77
CA VAL A 475 22.41 3.19 3.71
C VAL A 475 21.89 2.48 2.46
N GLY A 476 21.08 1.41 2.62
CA GLY A 476 20.48 0.67 1.51
C GLY A 476 19.56 1.55 0.66
N LEU A 477 18.56 2.18 1.29
CA LEU A 477 17.63 3.08 0.61
C LEU A 477 18.35 4.30 0.00
N THR A 478 19.36 4.84 0.67
CA THR A 478 20.16 5.96 0.16
C THR A 478 20.92 5.55 -1.11
N ASN A 479 21.53 4.36 -1.11
CA ASN A 479 22.22 3.82 -2.27
C ASN A 479 21.26 3.57 -3.45
N ASP A 480 20.10 2.97 -3.18
CA ASP A 480 19.08 2.72 -4.19
C ASP A 480 18.62 4.03 -4.83
N LEU A 481 18.32 5.05 -4.02
CA LEU A 481 17.93 6.37 -4.50
C LEU A 481 19.04 7.04 -5.32
N LEU A 482 20.31 6.96 -4.91
CA LEU A 482 21.42 7.51 -5.69
C LEU A 482 21.66 6.74 -7.01
N ALA A 483 21.49 5.42 -7.00
CA ALA A 483 21.66 4.56 -8.17
C ALA A 483 20.70 4.90 -9.32
N THR A 484 19.56 5.54 -9.02
CA THR A 484 18.63 6.05 -10.03
C THR A 484 19.26 7.14 -10.90
N GLY A 485 20.26 7.88 -10.39
CA GLY A 485 20.88 9.02 -11.07
C GLY A 485 19.94 10.22 -11.30
N LYS A 486 18.77 10.23 -10.66
CA LYS A 486 17.72 11.26 -10.83
C LYS A 486 17.44 12.06 -9.55
N VAL A 487 18.12 11.74 -8.45
CA VAL A 487 18.05 12.50 -7.20
C VAL A 487 18.92 13.74 -7.31
N VAL A 488 18.37 14.90 -6.94
CA VAL A 488 19.12 16.15 -6.92
C VAL A 488 19.63 16.41 -5.51
N VAL A 489 20.95 16.40 -5.34
CA VAL A 489 21.63 16.62 -4.06
C VAL A 489 22.04 18.10 -3.87
N HIS A 490 21.71 18.97 -4.83
CA HIS A 490 22.18 20.37 -4.84
C HIS A 490 21.61 21.16 -3.66
N TYR A 491 22.41 21.28 -2.60
CA TYR A 491 22.21 22.11 -1.41
C TYR A 491 20.75 22.16 -0.95
N GLU A 492 20.30 21.16 -0.21
CA GLU A 492 19.05 21.24 0.52
C GLU A 492 19.32 21.87 1.90
N ALA A 493 18.89 23.11 2.10
CA ALA A 493 18.84 23.75 3.41
C ALA A 493 17.46 23.55 4.03
N ILE A 494 17.41 22.84 5.15
CA ILE A 494 16.16 22.46 5.81
C ILE A 494 16.12 23.05 7.20
N THR A 495 15.14 23.92 7.46
CA THR A 495 14.82 24.36 8.81
C THR A 495 13.94 23.32 9.51
N LEU A 496 14.52 22.58 10.47
CA LEU A 496 13.79 21.73 11.40
C LEU A 496 12.93 22.60 12.33
N ARG A 497 11.89 22.02 12.95
CA ARG A 497 11.20 22.69 14.06
C ARG A 497 12.25 23.07 15.11
N ASN A 498 12.18 24.31 15.61
CA ASN A 498 13.10 24.93 16.59
C ASN A 498 14.33 25.65 16.00
N GLY A 499 14.38 25.95 14.69
CA GLY A 499 15.37 26.89 14.13
C GLY A 499 16.73 26.28 13.76
N ILE A 500 16.79 24.96 13.61
CA ILE A 500 17.99 24.26 13.14
C ILE A 500 17.96 24.13 11.64
N THR A 501 19.01 24.56 10.97
CA THR A 501 19.15 24.41 9.52
C THR A 501 20.13 23.29 9.23
N ALA A 502 19.66 22.17 8.69
CA ALA A 502 20.51 21.10 8.17
C ALA A 502 20.76 21.37 6.69
N ASN A 503 22.03 21.46 6.30
CA ASN A 503 22.48 21.63 4.93
C ASN A 503 23.12 20.32 4.46
N LEU A 504 22.46 19.62 3.55
CA LEU A 504 23.06 18.49 2.85
C LEU A 504 23.71 19.01 1.56
N TYR A 505 25.01 18.79 1.40
CA TYR A 505 25.74 19.14 0.19
C TYR A 505 26.70 18.03 -0.22
N GLN A 506 26.97 17.96 -1.52
CA GLN A 506 27.99 17.07 -2.08
C GLN A 506 29.35 17.78 -2.04
N LYS A 507 30.37 17.13 -1.50
CA LYS A 507 31.72 17.71 -1.32
C LYS A 507 32.40 18.04 -2.65
N ASP A 508 32.13 17.24 -3.68
CA ASP A 508 32.72 17.36 -5.02
C ASP A 508 31.62 17.48 -6.08
N ASN A 509 31.81 18.35 -7.08
CA ASN A 509 30.93 18.53 -8.26
C ASN A 509 30.99 17.31 -9.23
N ASP A 510 31.09 16.10 -8.71
CA ASP A 510 31.10 14.88 -9.52
C ASP A 510 29.73 14.64 -10.14
N ALA A 511 29.72 14.22 -11.40
CA ALA A 511 28.50 13.93 -12.16
C ALA A 511 27.66 12.76 -11.58
N HIS A 512 28.22 11.99 -10.64
CA HIS A 512 27.56 10.88 -9.97
C HIS A 512 27.74 10.98 -8.44
N PRO A 513 26.69 11.36 -7.69
CA PRO A 513 26.76 11.47 -6.24
C PRO A 513 26.99 10.10 -5.60
N THR A 514 28.04 9.98 -4.79
CA THR A 514 28.30 8.79 -3.95
C THR A 514 27.95 9.08 -2.49
N PRO A 515 27.50 8.09 -1.70
CA PRO A 515 27.20 8.28 -0.27
C PRO A 515 28.38 8.85 0.52
N SER A 516 29.60 8.46 0.15
CA SER A 516 30.86 8.92 0.75
C SER A 516 31.19 10.39 0.46
N GLY A 517 30.65 10.94 -0.63
CA GLY A 517 30.82 12.34 -1.02
C GLY A 517 29.80 13.29 -0.39
N LEU A 518 28.81 12.79 0.35
CA LEU A 518 27.81 13.60 1.03
C LEU A 518 28.38 14.21 2.31
N SER A 519 28.04 15.47 2.58
CA SER A 519 28.37 16.19 3.81
C SER A 519 27.11 16.81 4.38
N LEU A 520 26.86 16.57 5.67
CA LEU A 520 25.77 17.17 6.42
C LEU A 520 26.35 18.26 7.35
N GLN A 521 26.00 19.51 7.10
CA GLN A 521 26.31 20.61 8.00
C GLN A 521 25.06 21.02 8.77
N ILE A 522 25.17 21.08 10.10
CA ILE A 522 24.08 21.49 10.97
C ILE A 522 24.39 22.91 11.46
N LEU A 523 23.55 23.86 11.11
CA LEU A 523 23.57 25.23 11.62
C LEU A 523 22.50 25.33 12.70
N VAL A 524 22.90 25.58 13.93
CA VAL A 524 21.97 25.81 15.05
C VAL A 524 21.87 27.32 15.26
N ASP A 525 20.66 27.87 15.18
CA ASP A 525 20.43 29.24 15.66
C ASP A 525 20.57 29.25 17.19
N PRO A 526 21.64 29.88 17.74
CA PRO A 526 21.92 29.85 19.17
C PRO A 526 20.84 30.56 20.02
N PHE A 527 19.94 31.32 19.39
CA PHE A 527 18.85 32.03 20.07
C PHE A 527 17.52 31.26 20.07
N ARG A 528 17.39 30.15 19.32
CA ARG A 528 16.11 29.41 19.15
C ARG A 528 16.13 27.95 19.60
N ALA A 529 17.28 27.27 19.64
CA ALA A 529 17.39 25.91 20.14
C ALA A 529 18.74 25.64 20.80
N SER A 530 18.72 24.92 21.93
CA SER A 530 19.94 24.40 22.55
C SER A 530 20.20 22.96 22.08
N PHE A 531 21.46 22.50 22.20
CA PHE A 531 21.80 21.08 22.01
C PHE A 531 20.91 20.14 22.84
N HIS A 532 20.48 20.59 24.03
CA HIS A 532 19.65 19.83 24.94
C HIS A 532 18.20 19.65 24.47
N ASP A 533 17.71 20.51 23.56
CA ASP A 533 16.39 20.36 22.93
C ASP A 533 16.45 19.50 21.66
N LEU A 534 17.65 19.45 21.06
CA LEU A 534 17.92 18.94 19.72
C LEU A 534 18.21 17.45 19.68
N LEU A 535 19.06 16.99 20.58
CA LEU A 535 19.46 15.60 20.64
C LEU A 535 18.27 14.68 20.99
N PRO A 536 17.39 15.02 21.95
CA PRO A 536 16.18 14.24 22.21
C PRO A 536 15.24 14.14 21.00
N TYR A 537 15.06 15.23 20.25
CA TYR A 537 14.25 15.23 19.03
C TYR A 537 14.83 14.29 17.97
N ALA A 538 16.14 14.39 17.70
CA ALA A 538 16.82 13.53 16.74
C ALA A 538 16.77 12.04 17.15
N MET A 539 16.86 11.76 18.45
CA MET A 539 16.74 10.42 19.01
C MET A 539 15.30 9.89 18.97
N GLN A 540 14.30 10.70 19.32
CA GLN A 540 12.88 10.34 19.27
C GLN A 540 12.42 9.93 17.86
N HIS A 541 12.95 10.60 16.84
CA HIS A 541 12.63 10.34 15.43
C HIS A 541 13.60 9.35 14.75
N GLY A 542 14.55 8.76 15.48
CA GLY A 542 15.46 7.75 14.93
C GLY A 542 16.46 8.27 13.89
N TYR A 543 16.78 9.58 13.90
CA TYR A 543 17.70 10.20 12.96
C TYR A 543 19.17 9.91 13.30
N GLN A 544 19.62 8.67 13.10
CA GLN A 544 20.92 8.19 13.57
C GLN A 544 22.11 9.04 13.11
N LEU A 545 22.10 9.50 11.85
CA LEU A 545 23.16 10.35 11.32
C LEU A 545 23.12 11.76 11.93
N LEU A 546 21.93 12.33 12.14
CA LEU A 546 21.76 13.60 12.84
C LEU A 546 22.24 13.49 14.29
N VAL A 547 21.85 12.42 14.99
CA VAL A 547 22.29 12.09 16.36
C VAL A 547 23.82 11.96 16.40
N ARG A 548 24.46 11.39 15.37
CA ARG A 548 25.93 11.27 15.26
C ARG A 548 26.59 12.62 15.07
N HIS A 549 26.09 13.43 14.16
CA HIS A 549 26.63 14.76 13.91
C HIS A 549 26.42 15.72 15.08
N LEU A 550 25.25 15.72 15.73
CA LEU A 550 24.98 16.54 16.91
C LEU A 550 25.94 16.18 18.04
N ILE A 551 26.12 14.89 18.34
CA ILE A 551 27.05 14.45 19.37
C ILE A 551 28.50 14.81 18.99
N TRP A 552 28.92 14.54 17.75
CA TRP A 552 30.26 14.90 17.30
C TRP A 552 30.52 16.40 17.43
N HIS A 553 29.56 17.26 17.04
CA HIS A 553 29.70 18.71 17.17
C HIS A 553 29.70 19.15 18.63
N TYR A 554 28.93 18.50 19.50
CA TYR A 554 28.96 18.74 20.95
C TYR A 554 30.35 18.44 21.52
N PHE A 555 30.95 17.31 21.17
CA PHE A 555 32.32 16.96 21.57
C PHE A 555 33.39 17.85 20.91
N ALA A 556 33.25 18.17 19.62
CA ALA A 556 34.21 18.98 18.87
C ALA A 556 34.32 20.41 19.42
N LYS A 557 33.21 21.00 19.85
CA LYS A 557 33.15 22.33 20.49
C LYS A 557 33.95 22.41 21.82
N TYR A 558 34.31 21.27 22.41
CA TYR A 558 35.13 21.16 23.62
C TYR A 558 36.54 20.58 23.35
N VAL A 559 36.88 20.23 22.10
CA VAL A 559 38.16 19.58 21.74
C VAL A 559 38.99 20.35 20.70
N ASP A 560 38.42 21.34 19.99
CA ASP A 560 39.01 22.13 18.89
C ASP A 560 40.50 21.89 18.57
N CYS A 561 40.80 20.97 17.65
CA CYS A 561 42.10 20.88 16.95
C CYS A 561 42.05 19.99 15.70
N LEU A 562 41.68 20.54 14.56
CA LEU A 562 42.46 20.33 13.33
C LEU A 562 42.64 21.70 12.68
N TYR A 563 43.89 22.17 12.63
CA TYR A 563 44.39 23.43 12.08
C TYR A 563 44.26 24.69 12.96
N LEU A 564 45.19 24.86 13.92
CA LEU A 564 46.02 26.08 14.17
C LEU A 564 46.93 25.88 15.41
N PRO A 565 48.10 26.56 15.51
CA PRO A 565 49.11 26.30 16.53
C PRO A 565 48.80 26.97 17.88
N PRO A 566 49.35 26.45 18.99
CA PRO A 566 48.87 26.76 20.33
C PRO A 566 49.46 28.08 20.83
N ARG A 567 48.61 29.05 21.15
CA ARG A 567 48.95 30.10 22.12
C ARG A 567 47.78 30.41 23.04
N SER A 568 47.96 29.92 24.27
CA SER A 568 47.45 30.42 25.55
C SER A 568 45.99 30.85 25.60
N PHE A 569 45.11 29.89 25.90
CA PHE A 569 44.21 30.05 27.04
C PHE A 569 44.24 28.75 27.84
N ALA A 570 44.55 28.90 29.12
CA ALA A 570 44.53 27.86 30.13
C ALA A 570 43.09 27.70 30.62
N SER A 571 42.55 26.48 30.52
CA SER A 571 42.02 25.71 31.64
C SER A 571 41.20 24.56 31.07
N ASP A 572 41.57 23.36 31.47
CA ASP A 572 40.80 22.13 31.33
C ASP A 572 39.33 22.35 31.70
N GLU A 573 38.41 22.34 30.73
CA GLU A 573 37.03 21.94 30.98
C GLU A 573 36.82 20.60 30.27
N GLU A 574 37.34 19.53 30.88
CA GLU A 574 36.79 18.19 30.66
C GLU A 574 35.27 18.26 30.84
N LEU A 575 34.53 17.62 29.93
CA LEU A 575 33.07 17.53 29.99
C LEU A 575 32.60 17.26 31.42
N LYS A 576 31.70 18.11 31.92
CA LYS A 576 31.23 17.98 33.30
C LYS A 576 30.53 16.64 33.44
N GLU A 577 30.74 15.99 34.57
CA GLU A 577 30.18 14.66 34.88
C GLU A 577 28.64 14.59 34.65
N LYS A 578 27.95 15.72 34.82
CA LYS A 578 26.50 15.88 34.57
C LYS A 578 26.10 15.66 33.11
N ASP A 579 26.95 16.04 32.16
CA ASP A 579 26.69 15.93 30.73
C ASP A 579 26.78 14.47 30.27
N TRP A 580 27.74 13.71 30.83
CA TRP A 580 27.87 12.27 30.57
C TRP A 580 26.70 11.46 31.13
N THR A 581 26.26 11.78 32.35
CA THR A 581 25.07 11.13 32.94
C THR A 581 23.81 11.40 32.11
N LEU A 582 23.65 12.62 31.58
CA LEU A 582 22.53 12.98 30.71
C LEU A 582 22.56 12.22 29.37
N LEU A 583 23.74 12.17 28.72
CA LEU A 583 23.93 11.43 27.47
C LEU A 583 23.69 9.92 27.63
N LEU A 584 24.12 9.35 28.76
CA LEU A 584 23.90 7.95 29.08
C LEU A 584 22.41 7.69 29.37
N SER A 585 21.74 8.57 30.12
CA SER A 585 20.29 8.52 30.34
C SER A 585 19.49 8.57 29.04
N TRP A 586 19.89 9.40 28.08
CA TRP A 586 19.25 9.44 26.76
C TRP A 586 19.62 8.23 25.89
N GLY A 587 20.85 7.74 25.96
CA GLY A 587 21.26 6.48 25.31
C GLY A 587 20.39 5.30 25.75
N PHE A 588 20.01 5.25 27.02
CA PHE A 588 19.05 4.29 27.57
C PHE A 588 17.62 4.56 27.11
N GLN A 589 17.13 5.79 27.29
CA GLN A 589 15.75 6.17 26.96
C GLN A 589 15.41 5.97 25.46
N TYR A 590 16.37 6.23 24.57
CA TYR A 590 16.16 6.22 23.12
C TYR A 590 16.87 5.08 22.39
N GLN A 591 17.31 4.05 23.10
CA GLN A 591 17.70 2.75 22.52
C GLN A 591 18.90 2.81 21.56
N VAL A 592 20.02 3.41 21.98
CA VAL A 592 21.22 3.54 21.13
C VAL A 592 22.39 2.70 21.70
N PRO A 593 22.37 1.35 21.55
CA PRO A 593 23.30 0.43 22.25
C PRO A 593 24.77 0.69 21.92
N GLY A 594 25.09 1.01 20.66
CA GLY A 594 26.47 1.34 20.26
C GLY A 594 27.03 2.57 21.00
N ARG A 595 26.18 3.50 21.44
CA ARG A 595 26.60 4.67 22.22
C ARG A 595 26.67 4.39 23.71
N VAL A 596 25.74 3.61 24.24
CA VAL A 596 25.83 3.09 25.60
C VAL A 596 27.18 2.37 25.76
N LYS A 597 27.52 1.48 24.83
CA LYS A 597 28.80 0.77 24.79
C LYS A 597 30.01 1.71 24.77
N TYR A 598 30.01 2.71 23.88
CA TYR A 598 31.09 3.70 23.79
C TYR A 598 31.24 4.53 25.08
N ILE A 599 30.13 5.06 25.61
CA ILE A 599 30.15 5.89 26.83
C ILE A 599 30.63 5.07 28.03
N VAL A 600 30.13 3.84 28.17
CA VAL A 600 30.50 2.93 29.27
C VAL A 600 31.98 2.55 29.19
N GLN A 601 32.52 2.29 27.99
CA GLN A 601 33.95 1.96 27.79
C GLN A 601 34.90 3.12 28.06
N HIS A 602 34.47 4.36 27.81
CA HIS A 602 35.33 5.54 27.89
C HIS A 602 35.09 6.39 29.15
N ASN A 603 33.96 6.21 29.86
CA ASN A 603 33.65 6.95 31.10
C ASN A 603 32.75 6.15 32.08
N PRO A 604 33.29 5.12 32.76
CA PRO A 604 32.54 4.24 33.66
C PRO A 604 32.05 4.92 34.95
N VAL A 605 32.56 6.11 35.30
CA VAL A 605 32.13 6.88 36.49
C VAL A 605 30.68 7.35 36.36
N SER A 606 30.20 7.58 35.13
CA SER A 606 28.87 8.11 34.82
C SER A 606 27.72 7.19 35.21
N LEU A 607 27.99 5.90 35.39
CA LEU A 607 26.99 4.90 35.79
C LEU A 607 26.49 5.14 37.23
N GLY A 608 27.33 5.63 38.14
CA GLY A 608 27.01 5.74 39.58
C GLY A 608 26.08 6.90 39.98
N ARG A 609 25.53 7.66 39.02
CA ARG A 609 24.68 8.84 39.30
C ARG A 609 23.38 8.87 38.50
N LEU A 610 22.99 7.73 37.92
CA LEU A 610 21.76 7.61 37.13
C LEU A 610 20.52 7.52 38.05
N PRO A 611 19.37 8.08 37.65
CA PRO A 611 18.13 7.93 38.40
C PRO A 611 17.58 6.50 38.30
N ASP A 612 17.03 5.96 39.40
CA ASP A 612 16.54 4.57 39.50
C ASP A 612 15.59 4.19 38.36
N LYS A 613 14.70 5.11 37.96
CA LYS A 613 13.78 4.90 36.85
C LYS A 613 14.50 4.66 35.50
N ALA A 614 15.57 5.40 35.22
CA ALA A 614 16.32 5.22 33.98
C ALA A 614 17.10 3.89 33.95
N ILE A 615 17.62 3.46 35.11
CA ILE A 615 18.26 2.15 35.27
C ILE A 615 17.22 1.03 35.07
N TYR A 616 16.01 1.19 35.60
CA TYR A 616 14.92 0.21 35.45
C TYR A 616 14.46 0.08 34.01
N ASP A 617 14.16 1.20 33.35
CA ASP A 617 13.72 1.24 31.95
C ASP A 617 14.79 0.62 31.04
N PHE A 618 16.07 0.92 31.29
CA PHE A 618 17.20 0.29 30.62
C PHE A 618 17.19 -1.24 30.77
N LEU A 619 17.20 -1.75 31.99
CA LEU A 619 17.30 -3.19 32.25
C LEU A 619 16.11 -3.96 31.67
N LEU A 620 14.89 -3.44 31.84
CA LEU A 620 13.67 -4.06 31.30
C LEU A 620 13.71 -4.15 29.77
N GLN A 621 14.21 -3.11 29.11
CA GLN A 621 14.20 -3.04 27.65
C GLN A 621 15.23 -3.99 27.03
N TYR A 622 16.46 -4.07 27.55
CA TYR A 622 17.48 -4.98 27.03
C TYR A 622 17.13 -6.45 27.28
N VAL A 623 16.44 -6.74 28.39
CA VAL A 623 15.83 -8.07 28.65
C VAL A 623 14.74 -8.39 27.61
N THR A 624 13.91 -7.41 27.24
CA THR A 624 12.84 -7.58 26.25
C THR A 624 13.38 -7.74 24.82
N GLN A 625 14.43 -6.99 24.47
CA GLN A 625 15.02 -6.97 23.12
C GLN A 625 16.12 -8.04 22.91
N ARG A 626 16.55 -8.74 23.97
CA ARG A 626 17.61 -9.78 23.95
C ARG A 626 18.99 -9.27 23.51
N ASP A 627 19.30 -8.00 23.76
CA ASP A 627 20.65 -7.44 23.53
C ASP A 627 21.56 -7.74 24.73
N PHE A 628 22.05 -8.98 24.79
CA PHE A 628 22.87 -9.46 25.90
C PHE A 628 24.31 -8.94 25.86
N ASP A 629 24.83 -8.56 24.69
CA ASP A 629 26.21 -8.06 24.53
C ASP A 629 26.40 -6.71 25.24
N THR A 630 25.45 -5.79 25.04
CA THR A 630 25.48 -4.48 25.70
C THR A 630 25.22 -4.64 27.20
N LEU A 631 24.31 -5.55 27.58
CA LEU A 631 24.00 -5.84 28.97
C LEU A 631 25.21 -6.42 29.72
N GLN A 632 25.95 -7.35 29.11
CA GLN A 632 27.14 -7.97 29.72
C GLN A 632 28.25 -6.94 29.98
N LEU A 633 28.44 -5.98 29.05
CA LEU A 633 29.38 -4.87 29.26
C LEU A 633 28.97 -4.00 30.46
N VAL A 634 27.70 -3.61 30.51
CA VAL A 634 27.18 -2.78 31.62
C VAL A 634 27.26 -3.54 32.95
N VAL A 635 27.00 -4.84 32.96
CA VAL A 635 27.14 -5.71 34.15
C VAL A 635 28.59 -5.80 34.61
N THR A 636 29.55 -5.95 33.69
CA THR A 636 30.98 -6.01 34.02
C THR A 636 31.45 -4.72 34.69
N GLU A 637 31.07 -3.57 34.12
CA GLU A 637 31.38 -2.27 34.71
C GLU A 637 30.59 -1.99 36.00
N ALA A 638 29.37 -2.50 36.10
CA ALA A 638 28.57 -2.41 37.32
C ALA A 638 29.22 -3.16 38.48
N ASN A 639 29.75 -4.35 38.25
CA ASN A 639 30.46 -5.10 39.28
C ASN A 639 31.72 -4.35 39.77
N ALA A 640 32.40 -3.63 38.88
CA ALA A 640 33.56 -2.80 39.21
C ALA A 640 33.20 -1.49 39.95
N ASN A 641 32.02 -0.91 39.69
CA ASN A 641 31.55 0.34 40.28
C ASN A 641 30.62 0.10 41.48
N THR A 642 31.14 0.26 42.70
CA THR A 642 30.41 0.02 43.95
C THR A 642 29.14 0.86 44.12
N THR A 643 29.08 2.06 43.53
CA THR A 643 27.91 2.94 43.62
C THR A 643 26.80 2.46 42.70
N PHE A 644 27.12 2.19 41.43
CA PHE A 644 26.14 1.68 40.47
C PHE A 644 25.65 0.27 40.83
N ARG A 645 26.55 -0.62 41.30
CA ARG A 645 26.18 -1.92 41.85
C ARG A 645 25.13 -1.78 42.94
N ARG A 646 25.33 -0.85 43.88
CA ARG A 646 24.38 -0.59 44.97
C ARG A 646 23.05 -0.03 44.46
N ASP A 647 23.05 0.81 43.43
CA ASP A 647 21.82 1.36 42.86
C ASP A 647 21.03 0.29 42.08
N VAL A 648 21.70 -0.61 41.35
CA VAL A 648 21.08 -1.81 40.75
C VAL A 648 20.52 -2.73 41.83
N LEU A 649 21.27 -3.02 42.90
CA LEU A 649 20.79 -3.83 44.03
C LEU A 649 19.59 -3.18 44.74
N ARG A 650 19.59 -1.85 44.91
CA ARG A 650 18.46 -1.09 45.47
C ARG A 650 17.23 -1.24 44.57
N LEU A 651 17.39 -1.10 43.26
CA LEU A 651 16.32 -1.27 42.29
C LEU A 651 15.74 -2.68 42.29
N LEU A 652 16.60 -3.70 42.39
CA LEU A 652 16.17 -5.09 42.53
C LEU A 652 15.34 -5.33 43.79
N THR A 653 15.45 -4.49 44.82
CA THR A 653 14.84 -4.69 46.15
C THR A 653 13.81 -3.63 46.57
N CYS A 654 13.49 -2.65 45.72
CA CYS A 654 12.56 -1.56 46.03
C CYS A 654 11.10 -2.04 46.22
N TYR A 655 10.40 -1.38 47.15
CA TYR A 655 9.16 -1.85 47.82
C TYR A 655 7.85 -1.30 47.23
N GLU A 656 7.86 -0.62 46.08
CA GLU A 656 6.68 0.13 45.62
C GLU A 656 5.88 -0.51 44.48
N ASP A 657 6.39 -1.53 43.78
CA ASP A 657 5.54 -2.29 42.85
C ASP A 657 6.14 -3.68 42.56
N PRO A 658 5.45 -4.78 42.93
CA PRO A 658 5.84 -6.13 42.50
C PRO A 658 5.48 -6.30 41.02
N SER A 659 6.23 -5.67 40.12
CA SER A 659 6.08 -5.94 38.69
C SER A 659 6.60 -7.37 38.42
N PRO A 660 5.90 -8.21 37.65
CA PRO A 660 6.36 -9.55 37.24
C PRO A 660 7.70 -9.54 36.47
N SER A 661 8.20 -8.35 36.11
CA SER A 661 9.43 -8.12 35.37
C SER A 661 10.72 -8.23 36.21
N ILE A 662 10.66 -8.04 37.54
CA ILE A 662 11.89 -7.95 38.36
C ILE A 662 12.59 -9.31 38.52
N GLY A 663 11.83 -10.40 38.59
CA GLY A 663 12.38 -11.76 38.60
C GLY A 663 13.10 -12.08 37.30
N ALA A 664 12.51 -11.71 36.16
CA ALA A 664 13.12 -11.88 34.84
C ALA A 664 14.42 -11.05 34.70
N ILE A 665 14.41 -9.78 35.14
CA ILE A 665 15.60 -8.92 35.16
C ILE A 665 16.69 -9.51 36.06
N SER A 666 16.33 -9.99 37.25
CA SER A 666 17.26 -10.60 38.20
C SER A 666 17.96 -11.82 37.62
N ARG A 667 17.21 -12.73 36.97
CA ARG A 667 17.78 -13.93 36.32
C ARG A 667 18.76 -13.53 35.22
N VAL A 668 18.33 -12.65 34.31
CA VAL A 668 19.16 -12.25 33.18
C VAL A 668 20.44 -11.55 33.64
N LEU A 669 20.38 -10.70 34.66
CA LEU A 669 21.57 -10.06 35.22
C LEU A 669 22.56 -11.08 35.79
N VAL A 670 22.08 -12.05 36.56
CA VAL A 670 22.93 -13.11 37.16
C VAL A 670 23.51 -14.02 36.10
N ASP A 671 22.71 -14.43 35.10
CA ASP A 671 23.16 -15.26 33.98
C ASP A 671 24.24 -14.54 33.13
N ASN A 672 24.24 -13.20 33.14
CA ASN A 672 25.25 -12.36 32.50
C ASN A 672 26.39 -11.92 33.46
N GLY A 673 26.50 -12.52 34.65
CA GLY A 673 27.65 -12.36 35.55
C GLY A 673 27.51 -11.27 36.61
N PHE A 674 26.31 -10.75 36.89
CA PHE A 674 26.11 -9.78 37.96
C PHE A 674 26.32 -10.42 39.34
N GLU A 675 27.18 -9.82 40.17
CA GLU A 675 27.60 -10.42 41.44
C GLU A 675 26.62 -10.11 42.59
N LEU A 676 25.93 -11.15 43.09
CA LEU A 676 25.06 -11.07 44.26
C LEU A 676 25.70 -11.56 45.57
N ASN A 677 26.83 -12.28 45.50
CA ASN A 677 27.43 -12.89 46.68
C ASN A 677 27.95 -11.82 47.66
N GLY A 678 27.60 -11.95 48.94
CA GLY A 678 27.96 -10.97 49.97
C GLY A 678 27.37 -9.56 49.77
N ALA A 679 26.41 -9.40 48.85
CA ALA A 679 25.78 -8.11 48.59
C ALA A 679 25.04 -7.59 49.83
N GLN A 680 25.26 -6.31 50.15
CA GLN A 680 24.63 -5.63 51.27
C GLN A 680 23.98 -4.34 50.82
N ILE A 681 22.82 -4.04 51.39
CA ILE A 681 22.11 -2.77 51.18
C ILE A 681 21.99 -2.11 52.55
N LYS A 682 22.58 -0.91 52.69
CA LYS A 682 22.67 -0.17 53.96
C LYS A 682 23.30 -0.97 55.12
N GLY A 683 24.18 -1.92 54.81
CA GLY A 683 24.86 -2.77 55.79
C GLY A 683 24.14 -4.09 56.09
N ASP A 684 22.89 -4.24 55.66
CA ASP A 684 22.11 -5.47 55.86
C ASP A 684 22.25 -6.40 54.63
N PRO A 685 22.33 -7.74 54.82
CA PRO A 685 22.35 -8.71 53.73
C PRO A 685 21.21 -8.56 52.72
N LEU A 686 21.51 -8.73 51.43
CA LEU A 686 20.53 -8.61 50.33
C LEU A 686 19.29 -9.51 50.53
N LEU A 687 19.49 -10.70 51.10
CA LEU A 687 18.42 -11.66 51.40
C LEU A 687 17.32 -11.06 52.29
N LEU A 688 17.69 -10.23 53.28
CA LEU A 688 16.74 -9.58 54.19
C LEU A 688 15.79 -8.63 53.44
N TRP A 689 16.34 -7.87 52.48
CA TRP A 689 15.57 -6.95 51.65
C TRP A 689 14.66 -7.69 50.67
N ALA A 690 15.15 -8.75 50.02
CA ALA A 690 14.36 -9.58 49.12
C ALA A 690 13.20 -10.27 49.86
N SER A 691 13.44 -10.78 51.07
CA SER A 691 12.41 -11.41 51.90
C SER A 691 11.36 -10.42 52.42
N LYS A 692 11.79 -9.21 52.79
CA LYS A 692 10.86 -8.12 53.16
C LYS A 692 10.01 -7.68 51.97
N GLY A 693 10.59 -7.61 50.77
CA GLY A 693 9.94 -7.20 49.53
C GLY A 693 9.04 -8.24 48.87
N ARG A 694 8.94 -9.46 49.42
CA ARG A 694 8.18 -10.60 48.85
C ARG A 694 8.65 -10.98 47.43
N GLN A 695 9.95 -10.88 47.17
CA GLN A 695 10.52 -11.14 45.86
C GLN A 695 10.95 -12.59 45.74
N ASP A 696 9.97 -13.49 45.60
CA ASP A 696 10.19 -14.93 45.65
C ASP A 696 11.26 -15.40 44.63
N ASP A 697 11.22 -14.89 43.40
CA ASP A 697 12.22 -15.20 42.35
C ASP A 697 13.65 -14.79 42.74
N LEU A 698 13.82 -13.63 43.37
CA LEU A 698 15.13 -13.14 43.81
C LEU A 698 15.63 -13.93 45.02
N VAL A 699 14.74 -14.26 45.98
CA VAL A 699 15.06 -15.11 47.13
C VAL A 699 15.52 -16.50 46.65
N GLN A 700 14.80 -17.10 45.70
CA GLN A 700 15.18 -18.38 45.13
C GLN A 700 16.57 -18.31 44.46
N LEU A 701 16.82 -17.30 43.63
CA LEU A 701 18.12 -17.10 42.98
C LEU A 701 19.27 -16.93 43.98
N ILE A 702 19.06 -16.17 45.05
CA ILE A 702 20.07 -15.95 46.08
C ILE A 702 20.40 -17.27 46.79
N LEU A 703 19.38 -18.07 47.17
CA LEU A 703 19.58 -19.33 47.87
C LEU A 703 20.23 -20.41 47.00
N GLU A 704 19.94 -20.43 45.69
CA GLU A 704 20.50 -21.41 44.75
C GLU A 704 21.93 -21.07 44.30
N ARG A 705 22.26 -19.78 44.15
CA ARG A 705 23.50 -19.34 43.48
C ARG A 705 24.50 -18.63 44.39
N CYS A 706 24.11 -18.22 45.60
CA CYS A 706 24.99 -17.49 46.52
C CYS A 706 25.26 -18.28 47.81
N SER A 707 26.45 -18.07 48.40
CA SER A 707 26.77 -18.60 49.73
C SER A 707 26.35 -17.58 50.79
N VAL A 708 25.11 -17.69 51.28
CA VAL A 708 24.52 -16.74 52.23
C VAL A 708 24.21 -17.42 53.56
N ASP A 709 24.49 -16.72 54.67
CA ASP A 709 23.97 -17.12 55.98
C ASP A 709 22.48 -16.74 56.08
N VAL A 710 21.62 -17.74 55.96
CA VAL A 710 20.16 -17.60 55.98
C VAL A 710 19.66 -17.01 57.32
N ASN A 711 20.44 -17.13 58.40
CA ASN A 711 20.11 -16.67 59.74
C ASN A 711 20.81 -15.37 60.14
N ALA A 712 21.49 -14.69 59.20
CA ALA A 712 22.11 -13.41 59.45
C ALA A 712 21.04 -12.37 59.83
N PRO A 713 21.15 -11.73 61.02
CA PRO A 713 20.19 -10.71 61.43
C PRO A 713 20.50 -9.34 60.81
N ASP A 714 19.49 -8.49 60.67
CA ASP A 714 19.69 -7.06 60.39
C ASP A 714 20.16 -6.30 61.64
N SER A 715 20.37 -5.00 61.48
CA SER A 715 20.68 -4.05 62.58
C SER A 715 19.66 -4.02 63.74
N LYS A 716 18.47 -4.60 63.58
CA LYS A 716 17.41 -4.71 64.59
C LYS A 716 17.26 -6.13 65.15
N GLY A 717 18.14 -7.06 64.76
CA GLY A 717 18.08 -8.47 65.16
C GLY A 717 17.18 -9.34 64.27
N GLN A 718 16.49 -8.75 63.30
CA GLN A 718 15.51 -9.44 62.46
C GLN A 718 16.18 -10.33 61.40
N THR A 719 15.78 -11.60 61.35
CA THR A 719 16.25 -12.54 60.32
C THR A 719 15.41 -12.48 59.03
N ALA A 720 15.89 -13.09 57.94
CA ALA A 720 15.16 -13.18 56.67
C ALA A 720 13.78 -13.82 56.87
N LEU A 721 13.71 -14.83 57.73
CA LEU A 721 12.47 -15.53 58.08
C LEU A 721 11.52 -14.61 58.86
N SER A 722 12.01 -13.84 59.84
CA SER A 722 11.19 -12.88 60.57
C SER A 722 10.58 -11.82 59.63
N LEU A 723 11.37 -11.31 58.67
CA LEU A 723 10.93 -10.32 57.69
C LEU A 723 9.93 -10.91 56.68
N ALA A 724 10.09 -12.18 56.29
CA ALA A 724 9.14 -12.91 55.45
C ALA A 724 7.81 -13.16 56.16
N VAL A 725 7.84 -13.44 57.47
CA VAL A 725 6.65 -13.57 58.33
C VAL A 725 5.93 -12.23 58.44
N ILE A 726 6.66 -11.13 58.69
CA ILE A 726 6.10 -9.78 58.77
C ILE A 726 5.52 -9.32 57.43
N SER A 727 6.17 -9.67 56.31
CA SER A 727 5.71 -9.31 54.97
C SER A 727 4.57 -10.19 54.45
N GLY A 728 4.32 -11.34 55.09
CA GLY A 728 3.25 -12.28 54.77
C GLY A 728 3.51 -13.14 53.51
N SER A 729 4.77 -13.32 53.08
CA SER A 729 5.09 -14.18 51.93
C SER A 729 5.28 -15.64 52.35
N LEU A 730 4.24 -16.45 52.19
CA LEU A 730 4.27 -17.89 52.48
C LEU A 730 5.31 -18.64 51.61
N THR A 731 5.48 -18.24 50.35
CA THR A 731 6.44 -18.84 49.43
C THR A 731 7.86 -18.58 49.89
N THR A 732 8.20 -17.33 50.19
CA THR A 732 9.51 -16.94 50.77
C THR A 732 9.77 -17.68 52.09
N MET A 733 8.78 -17.79 52.98
CA MET A 733 8.93 -18.53 54.25
C MET A 733 9.31 -19.99 54.03
N LYS A 734 8.64 -20.68 53.10
CA LYS A 734 8.96 -22.08 52.78
C LYS A 734 10.38 -22.21 52.24
N MET A 735 10.76 -21.37 51.26
CA MET A 735 12.11 -21.40 50.69
C MET A 735 13.20 -21.17 51.73
N LEU A 736 12.99 -20.25 52.68
CA LEU A 736 13.94 -19.99 53.76
C LEU A 736 14.04 -21.16 54.75
N LEU A 737 12.91 -21.77 55.13
CA LEU A 737 12.90 -22.95 56.01
C LEU A 737 13.57 -24.16 55.36
N ASP A 738 13.29 -24.41 54.08
CA ASP A 738 13.92 -25.47 53.29
C ASP A 738 15.44 -25.24 53.15
N ALA A 739 15.87 -23.98 53.15
CA ALA A 739 17.28 -23.57 53.17
C ALA A 739 17.92 -23.55 54.57
N GLY A 740 17.22 -24.00 55.63
CA GLY A 740 17.77 -24.13 56.98
C GLY A 740 17.64 -22.89 57.87
N ALA A 741 16.67 -22.01 57.62
CA ALA A 741 16.33 -20.93 58.54
C ALA A 741 15.86 -21.47 59.91
N ASP A 742 16.38 -20.91 60.99
CA ASP A 742 16.01 -21.28 62.35
C ASP A 742 14.71 -20.57 62.77
N ALA A 743 13.61 -21.31 62.73
CA ALA A 743 12.29 -20.82 63.13
C ALA A 743 12.19 -20.43 64.61
N ASN A 744 13.13 -20.85 65.46
CA ASN A 744 13.13 -20.56 66.90
C ASN A 744 14.13 -19.48 67.29
N ARG A 745 14.84 -18.90 66.34
CA ARG A 745 15.77 -17.81 66.59
C ARG A 745 15.01 -16.59 67.10
N GLN A 746 15.48 -16.03 68.21
CA GLN A 746 14.92 -14.80 68.77
C GLN A 746 15.50 -13.60 68.02
N ASP A 747 14.61 -12.71 67.57
CA ASP A 747 14.97 -11.41 66.99
C ASP A 747 15.51 -10.45 68.06
#